data_AF-A0A226GQT8-F1
#
_entry.id   AF-A0A226GQT8-F1
#
_cell.length_a   1.000
_cell.length_b   1.000
_cell.length_c   1.000
_cell.angle_alpha   90.00
_cell.angle_beta   90.00
_cell.angle_gamma   90.00
#
_symmetry.space_group_name_H-M   'P 1'
#
loop_
_entity.id
_entity.type
_entity.pdbx_description
1 polymer ?
#
loop_
_entity_poly.entity_id
_entity_poly.type
_entity_poly.pdbx_seq_one_letter_code
_entity_poly.pdbx_strand_id
1 'polypeptide(L)'
;MKIKIVGNLTPEVGVSEKYTVEKVKEAFDTKPVTIVPEQPDSEIKWNIYVKDAKVWRLANVKEKKGQSVTYKFSEISSKAKDVAMIVEAYGKETLIHIKPQPTSNPKITSIELLNVLKKIPTRKFAYGDSIIARVHCVGMELLPIVVTLWENDGDKQKLKTTNLKIDTQKKFVRRGFADVKFYLNPMHVNLANSKVDKGESDEGKYHEYYVTAEILGKEESRKATLDTHVANPDYVEKKLIVKNEIATKPVMEVINSKMMVDLSNSQSWWPFKEDNCGGKYCIKKGDKNELIREINIRLAGFGGNVPTDEFTERTERMIKQFQRDYMKVPETGKICGNVLNAIDEFQRKYPINFDEIKCQCGTCNGYGKGRSHDQYQNSSILEAYRKYEYPGIHRSLVCAYRASVFYINKDKQLNYKTKHIESGYRCHDHYIYRRDHTTNHCGKALDIHYNFLDTNMRASNIRNMNEIRKNIFMKYLGAKQDWNSGKDIFYLESWASTWVHLDVREFSQKYLTEDYFITNNKDLDGKQIVQLAKELQFSNTCLCTGLIANVDNSMDGRVHPSSLTTSSRGIDFIKNWESFKSNLYNDDANGHHCTIGYGHLVHRGPCNGSEPQEFKDGISKERALELFNFRLVEFENAIKRDITVNLHQYEFDALVSLVFNAGANFLNEGGINDGETKIKIKINNSDYSGGADEFSDVTNGGLSGLVKRRKAEIDMFKNNNYNSTH
;
A
#
# COMPACT_ATOMS: atom_id res chain seq x y z
N MET A 1 -20.66 51.92 9.27
CA MET A 1 -19.58 51.11 9.92
C MET A 1 -18.92 50.17 8.91
N LYS A 2 -17.64 50.39 8.61
CA LYS A 2 -16.80 49.52 7.77
C LYS A 2 -15.84 48.73 8.66
N ILE A 3 -15.39 47.56 8.20
CA ILE A 3 -14.38 46.74 8.88
C ILE A 3 -13.19 46.52 7.93
N LYS A 4 -11.97 46.46 8.48
CA LYS A 4 -10.74 46.16 7.74
C LYS A 4 -9.89 45.14 8.48
N ILE A 5 -9.12 44.34 7.75
CA ILE A 5 -8.09 43.48 8.33
C ILE A 5 -6.75 44.24 8.28
N VAL A 6 -6.00 44.21 9.38
CA VAL A 6 -4.65 44.76 9.51
C VAL A 6 -3.66 43.62 9.76
N GLY A 7 -2.59 43.53 8.97
CA GLY A 7 -1.54 42.53 9.11
C GLY A 7 -0.55 42.56 7.93
N ASN A 8 0.46 41.68 7.95
CA ASN A 8 1.49 41.61 6.92
C ASN A 8 0.93 40.99 5.62
N LEU A 9 1.05 41.71 4.50
CA LEU A 9 0.56 41.26 3.18
C LEU A 9 1.56 40.35 2.44
N THR A 10 2.84 40.40 2.81
CA THR A 10 3.91 39.59 2.20
C THR A 10 4.71 38.85 3.28
N PRO A 11 4.06 37.96 4.05
CA PRO A 11 4.69 37.27 5.17
C PRO A 11 5.74 36.27 4.68
N GLU A 12 6.86 36.16 5.40
CA GLU A 12 7.88 35.14 5.13
C GLU A 12 7.39 33.77 5.61
N VAL A 13 7.52 32.73 4.78
CA VAL A 13 7.09 31.37 5.16
C VAL A 13 7.86 30.86 6.38
N GLY A 14 7.14 30.21 7.30
CA GLY A 14 7.71 29.70 8.56
C GLY A 14 7.88 30.74 9.66
N VAL A 15 7.52 32.01 9.44
CA VAL A 15 7.40 33.07 10.46
C VAL A 15 5.93 33.20 10.89
N SER A 16 5.70 33.47 12.19
CA SER A 16 4.35 33.68 12.73
C SER A 16 3.97 35.15 12.61
N GLU A 17 2.79 35.42 12.07
CA GLU A 17 2.29 36.76 11.77
C GLU A 17 0.92 37.00 12.40
N LYS A 18 0.70 38.19 12.95
CA LYS A 18 -0.56 38.56 13.62
C LYS A 18 -1.45 39.36 12.67
N TYR A 19 -2.73 39.00 12.62
CA TYR A 19 -3.76 39.69 11.86
C TYR A 19 -4.89 40.11 12.80
N THR A 20 -5.41 41.32 12.63
CA THR A 20 -6.42 41.93 13.50
C THR A 20 -7.54 42.52 12.66
N VAL A 21 -8.79 42.37 13.09
CA VAL A 21 -9.94 43.08 12.48
C VAL A 21 -10.26 44.36 13.24
N GLU A 22 -10.30 45.48 12.52
CA GLU A 22 -10.55 46.81 13.07
C GLU A 22 -11.84 47.43 12.51
N LYS A 23 -12.55 48.17 13.37
CA LYS A 23 -13.69 49.01 12.97
C LYS A 23 -13.17 50.32 12.37
N VAL A 24 -13.56 50.66 11.15
CA VAL A 24 -13.23 51.94 10.53
C VAL A 24 -14.35 52.94 10.80
N LYS A 25 -14.03 54.03 11.51
CA LYS A 25 -14.92 55.19 11.65
C LYS A 25 -14.87 55.99 10.35
N GLU A 26 -16.01 56.16 9.70
CA GLU A 26 -16.11 57.08 8.56
C GLU A 26 -16.15 58.51 9.12
N ALA A 27 -15.30 59.39 8.58
CA ALA A 27 -15.44 60.82 8.81
C ALA A 27 -16.73 61.27 8.13
N PHE A 28 -17.60 61.97 8.87
CA PHE A 28 -18.88 62.57 8.42
C PHE A 28 -20.13 61.68 8.37
N ASP A 29 -20.45 60.94 9.44
CA ASP A 29 -21.81 60.40 9.61
C ASP A 29 -22.52 61.11 10.78
N THR A 30 -23.34 62.12 10.46
CA THR A 30 -24.13 62.93 11.41
C THR A 30 -25.48 62.30 11.76
N LYS A 31 -25.66 60.99 11.56
CA LYS A 31 -26.87 60.26 11.98
C LYS A 31 -26.69 59.60 13.35
N PRO A 32 -27.77 59.53 14.17
CA PRO A 32 -27.68 59.03 15.54
C PRO A 32 -27.10 57.61 15.56
N VAL A 33 -26.17 57.40 16.49
CA VAL A 33 -25.44 56.15 16.69
C VAL A 33 -26.43 55.04 17.01
N THR A 34 -26.79 54.25 16.01
CA THR A 34 -27.35 52.92 16.26
C THR A 34 -26.29 52.14 17.02
N ILE A 35 -26.54 51.83 18.29
CA ILE A 35 -25.67 51.00 19.12
C ILE A 35 -25.70 49.61 18.50
N VAL A 36 -24.70 49.33 17.65
CA VAL A 36 -24.48 47.98 17.12
C VAL A 36 -24.01 47.14 18.32
N PRO A 37 -24.66 45.99 18.60
CA PRO A 37 -24.27 45.13 19.72
C PRO A 37 -22.76 44.82 19.67
N GLU A 38 -22.09 44.90 20.81
CA GLU A 38 -20.74 44.37 20.95
C GLU A 38 -20.79 42.85 20.71
N GLN A 39 -20.27 42.42 19.56
CA GLN A 39 -20.06 41.01 19.30
C GLN A 39 -18.91 40.53 20.18
N PRO A 40 -19.09 39.44 20.95
CA PRO A 40 -17.99 38.83 21.70
C PRO A 40 -16.86 38.40 20.76
N ASP A 41 -15.61 38.61 21.16
CA ASP A 41 -14.43 38.17 20.39
C ASP A 41 -14.47 36.68 20.03
N SER A 42 -15.09 35.86 20.87
CA SER A 42 -15.30 34.42 20.67
C SER A 42 -16.25 34.07 19.52
N GLU A 43 -16.92 35.04 18.91
CA GLU A 43 -17.81 34.85 17.75
C GLU A 43 -17.20 35.35 16.43
N ILE A 44 -16.12 36.14 16.47
CA ILE A 44 -15.41 36.60 15.27
C ILE A 44 -14.66 35.41 14.67
N LYS A 45 -14.92 35.08 13.40
CA LYS A 45 -14.36 33.87 12.75
C LYS A 45 -13.43 34.23 11.60
N TRP A 46 -12.32 33.51 11.52
CA TRP A 46 -11.30 33.67 10.49
C TRP A 46 -11.13 32.42 9.64
N ASN A 47 -11.14 32.60 8.33
CA ASN A 47 -10.93 31.55 7.34
C ASN A 47 -9.81 31.94 6.37
N ILE A 48 -8.94 30.98 6.03
CA ILE A 48 -7.92 31.17 5.01
C ILE A 48 -8.27 30.30 3.82
N TYR A 49 -8.28 30.91 2.64
CA TYR A 49 -8.43 30.24 1.37
C TYR A 49 -7.14 30.32 0.58
N VAL A 50 -6.79 29.23 -0.07
CA VAL A 50 -5.64 29.16 -0.99
C VAL A 50 -6.18 28.88 -2.38
N LYS A 51 -5.69 29.61 -3.37
CA LYS A 51 -6.02 29.41 -4.77
C LYS A 51 -4.93 28.60 -5.45
N ASP A 52 -5.26 27.36 -5.78
CA ASP A 52 -4.43 26.50 -6.61
C ASP A 52 -5.03 26.47 -8.02
N ALA A 53 -4.26 26.93 -9.01
CA ALA A 53 -4.71 27.15 -10.39
C ALA A 53 -5.95 28.06 -10.52
N LYS A 54 -7.17 27.49 -10.53
CA LYS A 54 -8.47 28.18 -10.64
C LYS A 54 -9.44 27.89 -9.49
N VAL A 55 -9.10 26.99 -8.57
CA VAL A 55 -10.01 26.55 -7.49
C VAL A 55 -9.57 27.14 -6.15
N TRP A 56 -10.52 27.71 -5.42
CA TRP A 56 -10.31 28.13 -4.03
C TRP A 56 -10.58 26.97 -3.08
N ARG A 57 -9.67 26.73 -2.13
CA ARG A 57 -9.86 25.73 -1.07
C ARG A 57 -9.62 26.34 0.31
N LEU A 58 -10.44 25.95 1.28
CA LEU A 58 -10.21 26.28 2.68
C LEU A 58 -8.91 25.60 3.15
N ALA A 59 -7.99 26.37 3.72
CA ALA A 59 -6.65 25.94 4.07
C ALA A 59 -6.45 25.68 5.56
N ASN A 60 -7.22 26.33 6.44
CA ASN A 60 -7.18 26.07 7.88
C ASN A 60 -8.16 24.95 8.26
N VAL A 61 -7.62 23.89 8.90
CA VAL A 61 -8.40 22.72 9.35
C VAL A 61 -9.14 23.00 10.67
N LYS A 62 -8.69 24.00 11.44
CA LYS A 62 -9.35 24.46 12.68
C LYS A 62 -9.78 25.92 12.53
N GLU A 63 -11.03 26.18 12.88
CA GLU A 63 -11.60 27.54 12.95
C GLU A 63 -10.82 28.34 14.00
N LYS A 64 -10.36 29.54 13.62
CA LYS A 64 -9.76 30.48 14.56
C LYS A 64 -10.75 31.57 14.87
N LYS A 65 -10.81 31.94 16.15
CA LYS A 65 -11.71 32.97 16.64
C LYS A 65 -10.97 34.03 17.44
N GLY A 66 -11.54 35.23 17.51
CA GLY A 66 -10.97 36.38 18.21
C GLY A 66 -10.82 37.60 17.33
N GLN A 67 -10.75 38.78 17.95
CA GLN A 67 -10.44 40.03 17.24
C GLN A 67 -9.05 40.00 16.57
N SER A 68 -8.11 39.23 17.13
CA SER A 68 -6.77 39.00 16.57
C SER A 68 -6.45 37.51 16.47
N VAL A 69 -5.77 37.11 15.39
CA VAL A 69 -5.33 35.73 15.16
C VAL A 69 -3.89 35.69 14.64
N THR A 70 -3.12 34.67 15.05
CA THR A 70 -1.74 34.45 14.58
C THR A 70 -1.70 33.33 13.57
N TYR A 71 -1.13 33.54 12.38
CA TYR A 71 -0.92 32.51 11.36
C TYR A 71 0.55 32.32 11.03
N LYS A 72 0.93 31.10 10.67
CA LYS A 72 2.25 30.76 10.13
C LYS A 72 2.04 30.06 8.79
N PHE A 73 2.55 30.66 7.72
CA PHE A 73 2.40 30.14 6.37
C PHE A 73 3.45 29.06 6.09
N SER A 74 3.05 27.94 5.51
CA SER A 74 3.97 26.87 5.08
C SER A 74 4.61 27.20 3.73
N GLU A 75 5.68 26.49 3.38
CA GLU A 75 6.36 26.58 2.07
C GLU A 75 5.41 26.45 0.87
N ILE A 76 4.38 25.61 0.95
CA ILE A 76 3.40 25.47 -0.14
C ILE A 76 2.66 26.79 -0.42
N SER A 77 2.48 27.64 0.61
CA SER A 77 1.74 28.90 0.50
C SER A 77 2.47 29.93 -0.35
N SER A 78 3.80 29.90 -0.44
CA SER A 78 4.56 30.80 -1.33
C SER A 78 4.46 30.38 -2.80
N LYS A 79 4.07 29.13 -3.05
CA LYS A 79 3.85 28.57 -4.40
C LYS A 79 2.38 28.69 -4.85
N ALA A 80 1.47 29.12 -3.97
CA ALA A 80 0.08 29.33 -4.30
C ALA A 80 -0.09 30.51 -5.28
N LYS A 81 -1.11 30.43 -6.15
CA LYS A 81 -1.40 31.54 -7.07
C LYS A 81 -1.90 32.78 -6.31
N ASP A 82 -2.67 32.54 -5.24
CA ASP A 82 -3.22 33.56 -4.37
C ASP A 82 -3.59 32.95 -3.00
N VAL A 83 -3.56 33.75 -1.94
CA VAL A 83 -4.01 33.37 -0.59
C VAL A 83 -4.91 34.48 -0.07
N ALA A 84 -6.15 34.15 0.26
CA ALA A 84 -7.12 35.11 0.80
C ALA A 84 -7.44 34.78 2.25
N MET A 85 -7.42 35.79 3.11
CA MET A 85 -7.90 35.71 4.49
C MET A 85 -9.23 36.43 4.60
N ILE A 86 -10.26 35.71 5.04
CA ILE A 86 -11.63 36.20 5.18
C ILE A 86 -11.96 36.23 6.67
N VAL A 87 -12.53 37.35 7.14
CA VAL A 87 -13.05 37.49 8.50
C VAL A 87 -14.52 37.87 8.47
N GLU A 88 -15.31 37.23 9.31
CA GLU A 88 -16.68 37.61 9.61
C GLU A 88 -16.72 38.23 11.02
N ALA A 89 -17.02 39.53 11.09
CA ALA A 89 -17.03 40.30 12.32
C ALA A 89 -18.09 41.41 12.26
N TYR A 90 -18.79 41.62 13.38
CA TYR A 90 -19.80 42.66 13.56
C TYR A 90 -20.91 42.61 12.49
N GLY A 91 -21.32 41.39 12.09
CA GLY A 91 -22.32 41.17 11.04
C GLY A 91 -21.87 41.54 9.63
N LYS A 92 -20.55 41.68 9.40
CA LYS A 92 -19.96 41.97 8.08
C LYS A 92 -18.83 40.99 7.77
N GLU A 93 -18.64 40.73 6.49
CA GLU A 93 -17.51 39.99 5.96
C GLU A 93 -16.52 40.94 5.28
N THR A 94 -15.22 40.70 5.43
CA THR A 94 -14.18 41.35 4.64
C THR A 94 -13.04 40.37 4.37
N LEU A 95 -12.24 40.65 3.35
CA LEU A 95 -11.10 39.82 2.97
C LEU A 95 -9.85 40.64 2.67
N ILE A 96 -8.69 40.02 2.82
CA ILE A 96 -7.41 40.53 2.31
C ILE A 96 -6.67 39.44 1.53
N HIS A 97 -5.94 39.87 0.50
CA HIS A 97 -5.03 39.02 -0.25
C HIS A 97 -3.64 39.07 0.37
N ILE A 98 -3.02 37.91 0.51
CA ILE A 98 -1.72 37.70 1.12
C ILE A 98 -0.86 36.96 0.10
N LYS A 99 0.39 37.41 -0.07
CA LYS A 99 1.36 36.79 -0.95
C LYS A 99 2.58 36.34 -0.14
N PRO A 100 2.54 35.14 0.49
CA PRO A 100 3.67 34.63 1.26
C PRO A 100 4.94 34.54 0.42
N GLN A 101 6.08 34.91 0.99
CA GLN A 101 7.37 34.90 0.31
C GLN A 101 8.24 33.73 0.78
N PRO A 102 9.06 33.12 -0.10
CA PRO A 102 10.05 32.13 0.30
C PRO A 102 11.02 32.68 1.34
N THR A 103 11.50 31.81 2.24
CA THR A 103 12.57 32.12 3.21
C THR A 103 13.93 31.80 2.63
N SER A 104 14.95 32.62 2.92
CA SER A 104 16.36 32.29 2.66
C SER A 104 16.99 31.45 3.77
N ASN A 105 16.29 31.29 4.89
CA ASN A 105 16.75 30.55 6.07
C ASN A 105 16.11 29.15 6.12
N PRO A 106 16.81 28.10 5.63
CA PRO A 106 16.31 26.74 5.63
C PRO A 106 16.13 26.22 7.06
N LYS A 107 14.94 25.73 7.39
CA LYS A 107 14.68 25.13 8.71
C LYS A 107 13.56 24.11 8.70
N ILE A 108 13.65 23.16 9.63
CA ILE A 108 12.56 22.25 9.99
C ILE A 108 11.59 23.02 10.91
N THR A 109 10.31 23.11 10.55
CA THR A 109 9.32 23.86 11.32
C THR A 109 8.62 23.01 12.37
N SER A 110 8.20 21.81 12.01
CA SER A 110 7.43 20.90 12.88
C SER A 110 7.44 19.47 12.34
N ILE A 111 7.09 18.50 13.19
CA ILE A 111 6.91 17.10 12.80
C ILE A 111 5.51 16.67 13.24
N GLU A 112 4.75 16.07 12.33
CA GLU A 112 3.42 15.52 12.60
C GLU A 112 3.45 14.00 12.47
N LEU A 113 2.87 13.29 13.44
CA LEU A 113 2.72 11.84 13.38
C LEU A 113 1.35 11.49 12.80
N LEU A 114 1.37 10.75 11.70
CA LEU A 114 0.20 10.39 10.91
C LEU A 114 0.08 8.87 10.81
N ASN A 115 -1.13 8.37 10.58
CA ASN A 115 -1.34 6.98 10.21
C ASN A 115 -0.95 6.73 8.73
N VAL A 116 -1.05 5.48 8.28
CA VAL A 116 -0.74 5.08 6.89
C VAL A 116 -1.56 5.80 5.83
N LEU A 117 -2.72 6.35 6.19
CA LEU A 117 -3.58 7.17 5.33
C LEU A 117 -3.19 8.65 5.35
N LYS A 118 -2.07 9.01 6.00
CA LYS A 118 -1.57 10.38 6.17
C LYS A 118 -2.58 11.29 6.89
N LYS A 119 -3.37 10.73 7.80
CA LYS A 119 -4.30 11.45 8.67
C LYS A 119 -3.81 11.39 10.12
N ILE A 120 -4.17 12.41 10.90
CA ILE A 120 -3.97 12.40 12.35
C ILE A 120 -4.68 11.15 12.93
N PRO A 121 -3.98 10.31 13.70
CA PRO A 121 -4.56 9.10 14.26
C PRO A 121 -5.75 9.41 15.17
N THR A 122 -6.86 8.70 14.98
CA THR A 122 -8.04 8.77 15.87
C THR A 122 -7.95 7.79 17.05
N ARG A 123 -7.03 6.82 16.97
CA ARG A 123 -6.67 5.91 18.06
C ARG A 123 -5.16 5.98 18.31
N LYS A 124 -4.73 5.58 19.52
CA LYS A 124 -3.31 5.40 19.83
C LYS A 124 -2.67 4.36 18.90
N PHE A 125 -1.37 4.53 18.64
CA PHE A 125 -0.60 3.56 17.86
C PHE A 125 -0.38 2.28 18.68
N ALA A 126 -0.29 1.16 17.98
CA ALA A 126 0.02 -0.16 18.54
C ALA A 126 1.17 -0.81 17.76
N TYR A 127 1.85 -1.77 18.39
CA TYR A 127 2.77 -2.64 17.66
C TYR A 127 2.06 -3.32 16.48
N GLY A 128 2.70 -3.32 15.32
CA GLY A 128 2.10 -3.71 14.04
C GLY A 128 1.53 -2.55 13.22
N ASP A 129 1.38 -1.35 13.78
CA ASP A 129 1.05 -0.15 13.01
C ASP A 129 2.29 0.42 12.31
N SER A 130 2.05 1.25 11.30
CA SER A 130 3.09 2.15 10.77
C SER A 130 2.80 3.60 11.12
N ILE A 131 3.83 4.30 11.57
CA ILE A 131 3.81 5.74 11.82
C ILE A 131 4.39 6.44 10.59
N ILE A 132 3.66 7.41 10.04
CA ILE A 132 4.22 8.35 9.07
C ILE A 132 4.60 9.62 9.82
N ALA A 133 5.90 9.92 9.89
CA ALA A 133 6.40 11.20 10.34
C ALA A 133 6.42 12.17 9.16
N ARG A 134 5.53 13.16 9.17
CA ARG A 134 5.56 14.28 8.24
C ARG A 134 6.39 15.41 8.82
N VAL A 135 7.58 15.60 8.28
CA VAL A 135 8.49 16.67 8.66
C VAL A 135 8.19 17.89 7.80
N HIS A 136 7.67 18.96 8.37
CA HIS A 136 7.41 20.21 7.69
C HIS A 136 8.67 21.07 7.68
N CYS A 137 8.99 21.66 6.54
CA CYS A 137 10.19 22.43 6.30
C CYS A 137 9.88 23.68 5.48
N VAL A 138 10.73 24.69 5.60
CA VAL A 138 10.71 25.90 4.77
C VAL A 138 12.10 26.19 4.23
N GLY A 139 12.21 26.68 2.99
CA GLY A 139 13.49 26.93 2.32
C GLY A 139 14.36 25.69 2.10
N MET A 140 13.77 24.50 2.15
CA MET A 140 14.48 23.22 2.18
C MET A 140 14.14 22.31 1.00
N GLU A 141 13.54 22.82 -0.06
CA GLU A 141 13.18 22.00 -1.24
C GLU A 141 14.40 21.23 -1.76
N LEU A 142 14.24 19.91 -1.94
CA LEU A 142 15.29 18.96 -2.34
C LEU A 142 16.49 18.83 -1.40
N LEU A 143 16.47 19.45 -0.22
CA LEU A 143 17.52 19.22 0.78
C LEU A 143 17.27 17.92 1.57
N PRO A 144 18.33 17.15 1.88
CA PRO A 144 18.20 15.93 2.68
C PRO A 144 18.03 16.24 4.17
N ILE A 145 17.07 15.56 4.78
CA ILE A 145 16.91 15.44 6.22
C ILE A 145 17.16 14.01 6.67
N VAL A 146 17.56 13.86 7.93
CA VAL A 146 17.63 12.58 8.62
C VAL A 146 16.48 12.56 9.61
N VAL A 147 15.67 11.51 9.55
CA VAL A 147 14.52 11.31 10.42
C VAL A 147 14.71 10.01 11.18
N THR A 148 14.59 10.06 12.51
CA THR A 148 14.88 8.93 13.38
C THR A 148 13.71 8.64 14.29
N LEU A 149 13.28 7.38 14.36
CA LEU A 149 12.35 6.90 15.37
C LEU A 149 13.13 6.44 16.61
N TRP A 150 12.69 6.90 17.76
CA TRP A 150 13.26 6.58 19.06
C TRP A 150 12.19 5.99 19.97
N GLU A 151 12.65 5.12 20.86
CA GLU A 151 11.93 4.72 22.08
C GLU A 151 12.54 5.52 23.25
N ASN A 152 11.69 6.04 24.14
CA ASN A 152 11.98 7.14 25.05
C ASN A 152 12.27 6.69 26.48
N ASP A 153 13.54 6.81 26.87
CA ASP A 153 14.05 6.50 28.21
C ASP A 153 14.85 7.68 28.82
N GLY A 154 14.59 8.93 28.38
CA GLY A 154 15.44 10.07 28.73
C GLY A 154 15.18 11.37 27.95
N ASP A 155 16.10 12.34 28.03
CA ASP A 155 15.92 13.68 27.45
C ASP A 155 16.04 13.69 25.91
N LYS A 156 14.95 14.06 25.24
CA LYS A 156 14.76 14.03 23.77
C LYS A 156 15.59 15.05 22.99
N GLN A 157 16.16 16.05 23.66
CA GLN A 157 16.89 17.15 23.02
C GLN A 157 18.41 16.91 22.97
N LYS A 158 18.93 15.93 23.71
CA LYS A 158 20.38 15.67 23.75
C LYS A 158 20.85 14.89 22.52
N LEU A 159 22.09 15.13 22.10
CA LEU A 159 22.74 14.39 21.00
C LEU A 159 23.26 13.02 21.46
N LYS A 160 23.63 12.92 22.74
CA LYS A 160 23.99 11.68 23.43
C LYS A 160 22.89 11.38 24.44
N THR A 161 22.01 10.44 24.09
CA THR A 161 20.86 10.01 24.92
C THR A 161 21.03 8.55 25.31
N THR A 162 20.38 8.15 26.40
CA THR A 162 20.13 6.73 26.73
C THR A 162 19.02 6.13 25.85
N ASN A 163 18.23 6.98 25.19
CA ASN A 163 17.12 6.60 24.30
C ASN A 163 17.55 5.61 23.23
N LEU A 164 16.72 4.60 23.02
CA LEU A 164 16.96 3.56 22.05
C LEU A 164 16.60 4.04 20.64
N LYS A 165 17.60 4.04 19.75
CA LYS A 165 17.41 4.32 18.33
C LYS A 165 16.81 3.10 17.63
N ILE A 166 15.62 3.24 17.07
CA ILE A 166 14.89 2.14 16.43
C ILE A 166 15.19 2.04 14.95
N ASP A 167 15.05 3.16 14.24
CA ASP A 167 15.26 3.24 12.79
C ASP A 167 15.60 4.67 12.40
N THR A 168 16.46 4.82 11.39
CA THR A 168 16.90 6.11 10.86
C THR A 168 16.82 6.09 9.35
N GLN A 169 16.10 7.06 8.79
CA GLN A 169 15.91 7.16 7.35
C GLN A 169 16.31 8.55 6.85
N LYS A 170 17.04 8.58 5.73
CA LYS A 170 17.36 9.81 5.00
C LYS A 170 16.26 10.09 3.97
N LYS A 171 15.73 11.30 3.95
CA LYS A 171 14.67 11.71 3.01
C LYS A 171 14.93 13.10 2.45
N PHE A 172 14.58 13.32 1.19
CA PHE A 172 14.59 14.65 0.58
C PHE A 172 13.25 15.34 0.80
N VAL A 173 13.29 16.60 1.20
CA VAL A 173 12.09 17.43 1.35
C VAL A 173 11.53 17.76 -0.03
N ARG A 174 10.22 17.56 -0.20
CA ARG A 174 9.48 17.92 -1.42
C ARG A 174 8.24 18.72 -1.05
N ARG A 175 7.98 19.82 -1.76
CA ARG A 175 6.81 20.69 -1.54
C ARG A 175 6.69 21.12 -0.07
N GLY A 176 7.79 21.43 0.58
CA GLY A 176 7.80 21.88 1.97
C GLY A 176 7.60 20.83 3.05
N PHE A 177 7.62 19.54 2.72
CA PHE A 177 7.64 18.50 3.73
C PHE A 177 8.34 17.21 3.26
N ALA A 178 8.61 16.30 4.19
CA ALA A 178 9.06 14.94 3.89
C ALA A 178 8.23 13.96 4.73
N ASP A 179 7.63 12.97 4.08
CA ASP A 179 6.94 11.87 4.75
C ASP A 179 7.91 10.68 4.88
N VAL A 180 8.14 10.24 6.12
CA VAL A 180 8.97 9.08 6.45
C VAL A 180 8.12 8.06 7.19
N LYS A 181 8.14 6.80 6.74
CA LYS A 181 7.31 5.73 7.30
C LYS A 181 8.18 4.83 8.17
N PHE A 182 7.81 4.70 9.44
CA PHE A 182 8.38 3.75 10.38
C PHE A 182 7.37 2.65 10.70
N TYR A 183 7.84 1.41 10.86
CA TYR A 183 7.01 0.28 11.28
C TYR A 183 7.29 -0.03 12.75
N LEU A 184 6.25 0.00 13.59
CA LEU A 184 6.35 -0.40 14.99
C LEU A 184 6.41 -1.94 15.05
N ASN A 185 7.60 -2.49 14.85
CA ASN A 185 7.79 -3.94 14.79
C ASN A 185 7.46 -4.59 16.14
N PRO A 186 6.52 -5.55 16.21
CA PRO A 186 6.24 -6.30 17.44
C PRO A 186 7.46 -7.00 18.05
N MET A 187 8.52 -7.29 17.26
CA MET A 187 9.76 -7.84 17.80
C MET A 187 10.56 -6.84 18.65
N HIS A 188 10.27 -5.54 18.55
CA HIS A 188 10.92 -4.51 19.36
C HIS A 188 10.29 -4.37 20.76
N VAL A 189 9.24 -5.14 21.08
CA VAL A 189 8.64 -5.18 22.42
C VAL A 189 9.68 -5.61 23.46
N ASN A 190 10.39 -6.72 23.21
CA ASN A 190 11.45 -7.19 24.11
C ASN A 190 12.61 -6.21 24.23
N LEU A 191 12.84 -5.42 23.17
CA LEU A 191 13.92 -4.45 23.13
C LEU A 191 13.56 -3.19 23.93
N ALA A 192 12.30 -2.73 23.86
CA ALA A 192 11.76 -1.70 24.75
C ALA A 192 11.83 -2.20 26.21
N ASN A 193 11.18 -3.34 26.51
CA ASN A 193 11.21 -3.98 27.84
C ASN A 193 12.61 -4.35 28.39
N SER A 194 13.69 -4.22 27.62
CA SER A 194 15.06 -4.48 28.10
C SER A 194 15.69 -3.31 28.86
N LYS A 195 15.00 -2.16 28.95
CA LYS A 195 15.52 -0.91 29.50
C LYS A 195 14.88 -0.47 30.83
N VAL A 196 14.13 -1.38 31.45
CA VAL A 196 13.57 -1.28 32.80
C VAL A 196 14.65 -0.91 33.84
N ASP A 197 14.33 0.03 34.75
CA ASP A 197 15.19 0.38 35.88
C ASP A 197 15.54 -0.86 36.72
N LYS A 198 16.76 -0.89 37.29
CA LYS A 198 17.22 -2.02 38.12
C LYS A 198 16.24 -2.29 39.27
N GLY A 199 15.39 -3.29 39.11
CA GLY A 199 14.43 -3.76 40.13
C GLY A 199 12.98 -3.87 39.66
N GLU A 200 12.63 -3.40 38.46
CA GLU A 200 11.27 -3.52 37.91
C GLU A 200 11.16 -4.69 36.91
N SER A 201 9.93 -5.18 36.69
CA SER A 201 9.64 -6.36 35.85
C SER A 201 9.20 -6.02 34.43
N ASP A 202 8.79 -4.77 34.19
CA ASP A 202 8.20 -4.25 32.96
C ASP A 202 8.27 -2.71 32.98
N GLU A 203 8.27 -2.05 31.80
CA GLU A 203 8.29 -0.57 31.67
C GLU A 203 6.91 0.08 31.89
N GLY A 204 5.98 -0.65 32.51
CA GLY A 204 4.62 -0.21 32.69
C GLY A 204 3.73 -0.41 31.46
N LYS A 205 2.55 0.22 31.50
CA LYS A 205 1.42 -0.06 30.60
C LYS A 205 1.67 0.37 29.14
N TYR A 206 2.61 1.26 28.89
CA TYR A 206 2.89 1.80 27.55
C TYR A 206 4.39 2.02 27.36
N HIS A 207 4.89 1.75 26.15
CA HIS A 207 6.18 2.23 25.68
C HIS A 207 6.01 3.60 25.01
N GLU A 208 7.01 4.46 25.15
CA GLU A 208 6.94 5.85 24.69
C GLU A 208 7.83 6.02 23.45
N TYR A 209 7.23 6.36 22.30
CA TYR A 209 7.97 6.59 21.07
C TYR A 209 7.94 8.05 20.65
N TYR A 210 9.02 8.56 20.09
CA TYR A 210 9.05 9.88 19.45
C TYR A 210 9.93 9.87 18.21
N VAL A 211 9.73 10.87 17.36
CA VAL A 211 10.51 11.03 16.13
C VAL A 211 11.32 12.31 16.20
N THR A 212 12.60 12.22 15.85
CA THR A 212 13.43 13.39 15.58
C THR A 212 13.62 13.59 14.09
N ALA A 213 13.82 14.84 13.67
CA ALA A 213 14.30 15.17 12.35
C ALA A 213 15.36 16.27 12.45
N GLU A 214 16.47 16.10 11.72
CA GLU A 214 17.53 17.09 11.57
C GLU A 214 17.94 17.23 10.11
N ILE A 215 18.46 18.40 9.75
CA ILE A 215 19.11 18.62 8.45
C ILE A 215 20.38 17.79 8.42
N LEU A 216 20.61 17.06 7.33
CA LEU A 216 21.79 16.20 7.21
C LEU A 216 23.08 17.01 7.44
N GLY A 217 23.87 16.59 8.43
CA GLY A 217 25.13 17.25 8.80
C GLY A 217 25.00 18.51 9.68
N LYS A 218 23.78 18.86 10.13
CA LYS A 218 23.52 20.00 11.04
C LYS A 218 22.68 19.55 12.22
N GLU A 219 23.31 18.89 13.18
CA GLU A 219 22.63 18.30 14.33
C GLU A 219 21.90 19.33 15.21
N GLU A 220 22.38 20.57 15.25
CA GLU A 220 21.77 21.71 15.94
C GLU A 220 20.38 22.10 15.39
N SER A 221 20.03 21.61 14.20
CA SER A 221 18.71 21.83 13.59
C SER A 221 17.63 20.84 14.05
N ARG A 222 17.99 19.91 14.94
CA ARG A 222 17.11 18.82 15.40
C ARG A 222 15.82 19.35 16.00
N LYS A 223 14.71 18.74 15.57
CA LYS A 223 13.40 18.86 16.22
C LYS A 223 12.87 17.49 16.60
N ALA A 224 12.08 17.43 17.67
CA ALA A 224 11.45 16.21 18.16
C ALA A 224 9.92 16.37 18.25
N THR A 225 9.19 15.27 18.10
CA THR A 225 7.77 15.20 18.45
C THR A 225 7.56 15.09 19.96
N LEU A 226 6.32 15.26 20.41
CA LEU A 226 5.88 14.73 21.71
C LEU A 226 5.90 13.19 21.67
N ASP A 227 5.85 12.55 22.84
CA ASP A 227 5.76 11.09 22.90
C ASP A 227 4.41 10.62 22.40
N THR A 228 4.44 9.48 21.72
CA THR A 228 3.28 8.70 21.40
C THR A 228 3.34 7.40 22.17
N HIS A 229 2.24 7.10 22.87
CA HIS A 229 2.15 5.93 23.73
C HIS A 229 1.72 4.72 22.88
N VAL A 230 2.52 3.67 22.94
CA VAL A 230 2.26 2.38 22.30
C VAL A 230 1.99 1.37 23.40
N ALA A 231 0.86 0.65 23.34
CA ALA A 231 0.50 -0.31 24.39
C ALA A 231 1.57 -1.41 24.54
N ASN A 232 2.03 -1.62 25.77
CA ASN A 232 2.96 -2.71 26.09
C ASN A 232 2.15 -4.02 26.23
N PRO A 233 2.31 -5.00 25.32
CA PRO A 233 1.55 -6.24 25.38
C PRO A 233 1.97 -7.16 26.53
N ASP A 234 3.15 -6.93 27.12
CA ASP A 234 3.70 -7.78 28.18
C ASP A 234 3.39 -7.24 29.60
N TYR A 235 2.74 -6.08 29.70
CA TYR A 235 2.35 -5.48 30.98
C TYR A 235 1.28 -6.32 31.68
N VAL A 236 1.58 -6.78 32.89
CA VAL A 236 0.64 -7.46 33.78
C VAL A 236 0.35 -6.59 34.99
N GLU A 237 -0.91 -6.19 35.16
CA GLU A 237 -1.33 -5.35 36.28
C GLU A 237 -1.12 -6.09 37.62
N LYS A 238 -0.18 -5.62 38.44
CA LYS A 238 0.07 -6.17 39.77
C LYS A 238 -1.10 -5.85 40.69
N LYS A 239 -1.96 -6.85 40.96
CA LYS A 239 -2.95 -6.76 42.05
C LYS A 239 -2.22 -6.68 43.38
N LEU A 240 -2.29 -5.51 44.03
CA LEU A 240 -1.87 -5.34 45.42
C LEU A 240 -2.68 -6.30 46.31
N ILE A 241 -2.03 -7.32 46.85
CA ILE A 241 -2.56 -8.12 47.96
C ILE A 241 -2.33 -7.28 49.22
N VAL A 242 -3.34 -6.53 49.62
CA VAL A 242 -3.35 -5.87 50.93
C VAL A 242 -3.54 -6.97 51.98
N LYS A 243 -2.51 -7.21 52.80
CA LYS A 243 -2.65 -7.99 54.03
C LYS A 243 -3.63 -7.24 54.94
N ASN A 244 -4.67 -7.93 55.38
CA ASN A 244 -5.62 -7.42 56.37
C ASN A 244 -4.91 -7.19 57.71
N GLU A 245 -4.45 -5.96 57.94
CA GLU A 245 -4.28 -5.45 59.30
C GLU A 245 -5.36 -4.38 59.53
N ILE A 246 -6.16 -4.63 60.56
CA ILE A 246 -7.37 -3.87 60.90
C ILE A 246 -6.94 -2.50 61.44
N ALA A 247 -7.13 -1.45 60.64
CA ALA A 247 -7.08 -0.07 61.12
C ALA A 247 -8.51 0.46 61.28
N THR A 248 -8.89 0.72 62.54
CA THR A 248 -10.17 1.29 62.95
C THR A 248 -10.21 2.79 62.67
N LYS A 249 -10.82 3.21 61.55
CA LYS A 249 -11.70 4.40 61.40
C LYS A 249 -12.08 4.63 59.92
N PRO A 250 -13.32 5.07 59.63
CA PRO A 250 -13.86 5.07 58.27
C PRO A 250 -13.45 6.34 57.52
N VAL A 251 -13.03 6.18 56.26
CA VAL A 251 -13.03 7.26 55.26
C VAL A 251 -13.87 6.77 54.09
N MET A 252 -14.89 7.55 53.76
CA MET A 252 -15.81 7.33 52.64
C MET A 252 -15.11 7.66 51.32
N GLU A 253 -15.05 6.70 50.40
CA GLU A 253 -15.06 7.01 48.97
C GLU A 253 -15.80 5.92 48.19
N VAL A 254 -16.71 6.37 47.34
CA VAL A 254 -17.74 5.60 46.65
C VAL A 254 -17.17 4.99 45.37
N ILE A 255 -17.21 3.67 45.26
CA ILE A 255 -17.09 2.98 43.97
C ILE A 255 -18.30 2.07 43.83
N ASN A 256 -19.32 2.54 43.10
CA ASN A 256 -20.40 1.68 42.64
C ASN A 256 -20.01 1.01 41.33
N SER A 257 -19.90 -0.31 41.43
CA SER A 257 -19.73 -1.24 40.31
C SER A 257 -21.01 -1.45 39.49
N LYS A 258 -20.81 -1.84 38.23
CA LYS A 258 -21.70 -2.54 37.29
C LYS A 258 -22.85 -1.75 36.64
N MET A 259 -22.76 -1.64 35.31
CA MET A 259 -23.85 -2.06 34.42
C MET A 259 -23.31 -2.36 33.01
N MET A 260 -23.53 -3.59 32.55
CA MET A 260 -23.68 -3.85 31.11
C MET A 260 -24.94 -3.10 30.65
N VAL A 261 -24.87 -2.43 29.50
CA VAL A 261 -26.06 -2.00 28.76
C VAL A 261 -25.90 -2.40 27.29
N ASP A 262 -26.99 -3.00 26.82
CA ASP A 262 -27.31 -3.47 25.48
C ASP A 262 -27.00 -2.46 24.36
N LEU A 263 -26.52 -2.96 23.21
CA LEU A 263 -26.23 -2.20 21.99
C LEU A 263 -27.33 -2.42 20.93
N SER A 264 -28.59 -2.41 21.36
CA SER A 264 -29.73 -2.30 20.46
C SER A 264 -30.25 -0.85 20.44
N ASN A 265 -30.09 -0.22 19.26
CA ASN A 265 -30.61 1.08 18.83
C ASN A 265 -30.01 2.38 19.40
N SER A 266 -29.18 3.04 18.57
CA SER A 266 -29.32 4.48 18.38
C SER A 266 -29.25 4.84 16.89
N GLN A 267 -30.30 5.55 16.46
CA GLN A 267 -30.59 5.92 15.09
C GLN A 267 -29.92 7.25 14.74
N SER A 268 -29.42 7.31 13.51
CA SER A 268 -28.63 8.41 12.93
C SER A 268 -29.33 9.77 12.87
N TRP A 269 -28.55 10.86 12.96
CA TRP A 269 -28.89 12.19 12.44
C TRP A 269 -27.68 12.86 11.74
N TRP A 270 -27.61 12.72 10.39
CA TRP A 270 -27.12 13.59 9.27
C TRP A 270 -25.74 14.32 9.26
N PRO A 271 -25.22 14.78 8.08
CA PRO A 271 -25.00 14.09 6.80
C PRO A 271 -23.61 14.41 6.17
N PHE A 272 -22.81 13.40 5.83
CA PHE A 272 -21.94 13.42 4.64
C PHE A 272 -21.74 11.96 4.22
N LYS A 273 -22.16 11.63 2.99
CA LYS A 273 -22.07 10.28 2.44
C LYS A 273 -20.60 9.89 2.29
N GLU A 274 -20.21 8.81 2.95
CA GLU A 274 -19.00 8.06 2.63
C GLU A 274 -19.23 7.34 1.30
N ASP A 275 -18.43 7.63 0.27
CA ASP A 275 -18.37 6.82 -0.96
C ASP A 275 -17.51 5.55 -0.75
N ASN A 276 -17.77 4.84 0.35
CA ASN A 276 -17.46 3.43 0.49
C ASN A 276 -18.82 2.72 0.61
N CYS A 277 -18.97 1.51 0.07
CA CYS A 277 -20.29 0.88 0.05
C CYS A 277 -20.84 0.50 1.45
N GLY A 278 -20.17 0.84 2.56
CA GLY A 278 -20.57 0.48 3.93
C GLY A 278 -20.61 -1.03 4.18
N GLY A 279 -19.99 -1.83 3.31
CA GLY A 279 -20.17 -3.28 3.29
C GLY A 279 -21.55 -3.75 2.78
N LYS A 280 -22.39 -2.85 2.26
CA LYS A 280 -23.75 -3.11 1.77
C LYS A 280 -23.80 -4.18 0.68
N TYR A 281 -22.80 -4.18 -0.20
CA TYR A 281 -22.69 -5.13 -1.31
C TYR A 281 -21.64 -6.21 -1.07
N CYS A 282 -21.06 -6.29 0.14
CA CYS A 282 -20.08 -7.33 0.42
C CYS A 282 -20.78 -8.65 0.75
N ILE A 283 -20.20 -9.74 0.27
CA ILE A 283 -20.69 -11.09 0.54
C ILE A 283 -20.33 -11.43 1.98
N LYS A 284 -21.29 -12.02 2.71
CA LYS A 284 -21.21 -12.28 4.15
C LYS A 284 -21.85 -13.62 4.51
N LYS A 285 -21.69 -14.01 5.78
CA LYS A 285 -22.24 -15.25 6.33
C LYS A 285 -23.73 -15.41 6.00
N GLY A 286 -24.09 -16.58 5.47
CA GLY A 286 -25.45 -16.92 5.03
C GLY A 286 -25.73 -16.72 3.54
N ASP A 287 -24.88 -16.01 2.79
CA ASP A 287 -25.02 -15.91 1.34
C ASP A 287 -24.68 -17.25 0.65
N LYS A 288 -25.29 -17.53 -0.52
CA LYS A 288 -25.03 -18.74 -1.29
C LYS A 288 -24.96 -18.45 -2.80
N ASN A 289 -23.82 -18.75 -3.44
CA ASN A 289 -23.60 -18.55 -4.87
C ASN A 289 -22.27 -19.18 -5.37
N GLU A 290 -22.11 -19.29 -6.69
CA GLU A 290 -20.91 -19.80 -7.35
C GLU A 290 -19.62 -19.03 -7.00
N LEU A 291 -19.71 -17.72 -6.81
CA LEU A 291 -18.55 -16.89 -6.47
C LEU A 291 -17.96 -17.30 -5.11
N ILE A 292 -18.81 -17.64 -4.13
CA ILE A 292 -18.36 -18.18 -2.83
C ILE A 292 -17.66 -19.53 -3.01
N ARG A 293 -18.18 -20.41 -3.87
CA ARG A 293 -17.54 -21.71 -4.16
C ARG A 293 -16.13 -21.51 -4.70
N GLU A 294 -15.98 -20.65 -5.70
CA GLU A 294 -14.68 -20.33 -6.29
C GLU A 294 -13.72 -19.71 -5.26
N ILE A 295 -14.20 -18.83 -4.39
CA ILE A 295 -13.38 -18.26 -3.30
C ILE A 295 -12.95 -19.34 -2.31
N ASN A 296 -13.86 -20.23 -1.91
CA ASN A 296 -13.58 -21.33 -0.98
C ASN A 296 -12.56 -22.31 -1.57
N ILE A 297 -12.56 -22.55 -2.88
CA ILE A 297 -11.56 -23.38 -3.57
C ILE A 297 -10.21 -22.66 -3.61
N ARG A 298 -10.16 -21.43 -4.13
CA ARG A 298 -8.91 -20.69 -4.38
C ARG A 298 -8.17 -20.33 -3.10
N LEU A 299 -8.90 -20.13 -2.00
CA LEU A 299 -8.37 -19.86 -0.67
C LEU A 299 -8.40 -21.09 0.26
N ALA A 300 -8.60 -22.30 -0.26
CA ALA A 300 -8.74 -23.50 0.57
C ALA A 300 -7.57 -23.74 1.54
N GLY A 301 -6.37 -23.23 1.24
CA GLY A 301 -5.21 -23.29 2.11
C GLY A 301 -5.16 -22.30 3.28
N PHE A 302 -6.14 -21.40 3.42
CA PHE A 302 -6.25 -20.46 4.54
C PHE A 302 -7.28 -21.00 5.55
N GLY A 303 -6.82 -21.82 6.49
CA GLY A 303 -7.65 -22.41 7.54
C GLY A 303 -8.36 -23.71 7.12
N GLY A 304 -8.19 -24.13 5.86
CA GLY A 304 -8.74 -25.37 5.32
C GLY A 304 -10.21 -25.21 5.00
N ASN A 305 -10.62 -25.16 3.72
CA ASN A 305 -12.03 -25.10 3.32
C ASN A 305 -12.39 -26.13 2.23
N VAL A 306 -13.69 -26.34 2.02
CA VAL A 306 -14.24 -27.25 0.99
C VAL A 306 -14.95 -26.46 -0.13
N PRO A 307 -15.14 -27.05 -1.32
CA PRO A 307 -15.89 -26.48 -2.46
C PRO A 307 -17.40 -26.25 -2.22
N THR A 308 -17.79 -25.62 -1.10
CA THR A 308 -19.18 -25.22 -0.83
C THR A 308 -19.49 -23.85 -1.45
N ASP A 309 -20.69 -23.66 -1.99
CA ASP A 309 -21.21 -22.37 -2.47
C ASP A 309 -21.81 -21.50 -1.36
N GLU A 310 -21.85 -21.99 -0.14
CA GLU A 310 -22.40 -21.28 1.01
C GLU A 310 -21.31 -20.55 1.80
N PHE A 311 -21.59 -19.31 2.21
CA PHE A 311 -20.73 -18.55 3.10
C PHE A 311 -20.94 -19.03 4.54
N THR A 312 -20.21 -20.08 4.89
CA THR A 312 -20.24 -20.67 6.22
C THR A 312 -19.34 -19.92 7.21
N GLU A 313 -19.39 -20.29 8.50
CA GLU A 313 -18.43 -19.80 9.49
C GLU A 313 -16.98 -20.21 9.15
N ARG A 314 -16.81 -21.35 8.48
CA ARG A 314 -15.52 -21.81 7.97
C ARG A 314 -14.99 -20.86 6.90
N THR A 315 -15.86 -20.40 6.00
CA THR A 315 -15.55 -19.36 5.01
C THR A 315 -15.17 -18.04 5.68
N GLU A 316 -15.91 -17.61 6.71
CA GLU A 316 -15.58 -16.38 7.43
C GLU A 316 -14.17 -16.42 8.04
N ARG A 317 -13.82 -17.52 8.73
CA ARG A 317 -12.49 -17.71 9.32
C ARG A 317 -11.38 -17.74 8.25
N MET A 318 -11.63 -18.40 7.12
CA MET A 318 -10.72 -18.41 5.97
C MET A 318 -10.46 -17.00 5.43
N ILE A 319 -11.52 -16.19 5.26
CA ILE A 319 -11.39 -14.80 4.78
C ILE A 319 -10.65 -13.93 5.79
N LYS A 320 -10.96 -14.04 7.09
CA LYS A 320 -10.23 -13.34 8.16
C LYS A 320 -8.74 -13.69 8.14
N GLN A 321 -8.43 -14.97 8.02
CA GLN A 321 -7.05 -15.44 7.93
C GLN A 321 -6.35 -14.90 6.68
N PHE A 322 -6.98 -14.93 5.51
CA PHE A 322 -6.42 -14.35 4.28
C PHE A 322 -6.18 -12.83 4.40
N GLN A 323 -7.13 -12.10 5.01
CA GLN A 323 -7.02 -10.67 5.27
C GLN A 323 -5.84 -10.34 6.20
N ARG A 324 -5.68 -11.09 7.30
CA ARG A 324 -4.57 -10.94 8.24
C ARG A 324 -3.23 -11.33 7.62
N ASP A 325 -3.19 -12.49 6.97
CA ASP A 325 -1.94 -13.13 6.60
C ASP A 325 -1.38 -12.64 5.27
N TYR A 326 -2.23 -12.48 4.25
CA TYR A 326 -1.81 -12.04 2.92
C TYR A 326 -2.04 -10.54 2.72
N MET A 327 -3.27 -10.06 2.92
CA MET A 327 -3.63 -8.67 2.60
C MET A 327 -3.09 -7.64 3.60
N LYS A 328 -2.78 -8.05 4.84
CA LYS A 328 -2.34 -7.17 5.94
C LYS A 328 -3.35 -6.07 6.27
N VAL A 329 -4.63 -6.43 6.25
CA VAL A 329 -5.76 -5.54 6.59
C VAL A 329 -6.55 -6.11 7.77
N PRO A 330 -7.42 -5.31 8.43
CA PRO A 330 -8.29 -5.80 9.50
C PRO A 330 -9.16 -7.00 9.07
N GLU A 331 -9.37 -7.92 10.01
CA GLU A 331 -10.10 -9.18 9.82
C GLU A 331 -11.63 -8.97 9.80
N THR A 332 -12.13 -8.34 8.75
CA THR A 332 -13.57 -8.08 8.63
C THR A 332 -14.39 -9.33 8.41
N GLY A 333 -13.80 -10.39 7.83
CA GLY A 333 -14.52 -11.61 7.45
C GLY A 333 -15.57 -11.39 6.37
N LYS A 334 -15.53 -10.25 5.67
CA LYS A 334 -16.45 -9.90 4.56
C LYS A 334 -15.69 -9.92 3.24
N ILE A 335 -16.35 -10.35 2.18
CA ILE A 335 -15.78 -10.37 0.83
C ILE A 335 -16.27 -9.14 0.08
N CYS A 336 -15.38 -8.16 -0.09
CA CYS A 336 -15.58 -6.96 -0.89
C CYS A 336 -14.61 -6.96 -2.09
N GLY A 337 -14.73 -5.99 -3.01
CA GLY A 337 -13.86 -5.88 -4.20
C GLY A 337 -12.35 -6.00 -3.92
N ASN A 338 -11.85 -5.45 -2.82
CA ASN A 338 -10.43 -5.57 -2.43
C ASN A 338 -10.01 -7.02 -2.13
N VAL A 339 -10.90 -7.85 -1.57
CA VAL A 339 -10.63 -9.27 -1.31
C VAL A 339 -10.57 -10.04 -2.63
N LEU A 340 -11.49 -9.75 -3.56
CA LEU A 340 -11.49 -10.34 -4.90
C LEU A 340 -10.19 -10.03 -5.66
N ASN A 341 -9.77 -8.77 -5.68
CA ASN A 341 -8.50 -8.35 -6.30
C ASN A 341 -7.29 -9.05 -5.65
N ALA A 342 -7.27 -9.16 -4.33
CA ALA A 342 -6.18 -9.81 -3.61
C ALA A 342 -6.07 -11.30 -3.90
N ILE A 343 -7.20 -11.99 -4.16
CA ILE A 343 -7.20 -13.40 -4.58
C ILE A 343 -6.51 -13.55 -5.94
N ASP A 344 -6.90 -12.74 -6.93
CA ASP A 344 -6.29 -12.78 -8.27
C ASP A 344 -4.78 -12.44 -8.21
N GLU A 345 -4.40 -11.48 -7.37
CA GLU A 345 -2.99 -11.15 -7.11
C GLU A 345 -2.22 -12.32 -6.47
N PHE A 346 -2.81 -12.96 -5.45
CA PHE A 346 -2.22 -14.11 -4.77
C PHE A 346 -1.96 -15.27 -5.71
N GLN A 347 -2.92 -15.60 -6.58
CA GLN A 347 -2.79 -16.67 -7.58
C GLN A 347 -1.61 -16.39 -8.53
N ARG A 348 -1.49 -15.14 -9.01
CA ARG A 348 -0.41 -14.71 -9.91
C ARG A 348 0.98 -14.78 -9.25
N LYS A 349 1.07 -14.45 -7.97
CA LYS A 349 2.32 -14.42 -7.21
C LYS A 349 2.85 -15.82 -6.86
N TYR A 350 1.97 -16.81 -6.79
CA TYR A 350 2.30 -18.18 -6.44
C TYR A 350 1.80 -19.16 -7.53
N PRO A 351 2.42 -19.17 -8.72
CA PRO A 351 2.06 -20.07 -9.81
C PRO A 351 2.40 -21.53 -9.45
N ILE A 352 1.70 -22.47 -10.08
CA ILE A 352 1.87 -23.91 -9.83
C ILE A 352 2.51 -24.57 -11.05
N ASN A 353 3.55 -25.37 -10.81
CA ASN A 353 4.15 -26.19 -11.85
C ASN A 353 3.38 -27.51 -11.98
N PHE A 354 2.47 -27.61 -12.95
CA PHE A 354 1.67 -28.81 -13.18
C PHE A 354 2.49 -29.99 -13.71
N ASP A 355 3.67 -29.76 -14.27
CA ASP A 355 4.52 -30.85 -14.75
C ASP A 355 5.04 -31.72 -13.59
N GLU A 356 5.23 -31.15 -12.40
CA GLU A 356 5.57 -31.90 -11.17
C GLU A 356 4.41 -32.75 -10.64
N ILE A 357 3.17 -32.45 -11.06
CA ILE A 357 1.97 -33.17 -10.61
C ILE A 357 1.66 -34.35 -11.53
N LYS A 358 2.08 -34.31 -12.81
CA LYS A 358 1.73 -35.34 -13.78
C LYS A 358 2.26 -36.72 -13.40
N CYS A 359 1.49 -37.74 -13.77
CA CYS A 359 1.86 -39.12 -13.59
C CYS A 359 3.03 -39.53 -14.48
N GLN A 360 4.04 -40.15 -13.86
CA GLN A 360 5.29 -40.55 -14.51
C GLN A 360 5.28 -42.00 -15.03
N CYS A 361 4.09 -42.57 -15.27
CA CYS A 361 3.98 -43.97 -15.73
C CYS A 361 4.33 -44.20 -17.22
N GLY A 362 4.49 -43.13 -18.00
CA GLY A 362 4.78 -43.18 -19.43
C GLY A 362 3.66 -43.68 -20.35
N THR A 363 2.51 -44.12 -19.80
CA THR A 363 1.43 -44.76 -20.58
C THR A 363 0.08 -44.05 -20.48
N CYS A 364 -0.03 -43.00 -19.66
CA CYS A 364 -1.19 -42.12 -19.60
C CYS A 364 -0.79 -40.69 -20.00
N ASN A 365 -1.79 -39.83 -20.20
CA ASN A 365 -1.59 -38.41 -20.54
C ASN A 365 -1.13 -37.53 -19.34
N GLY A 366 -0.73 -38.15 -18.23
CA GLY A 366 -0.41 -37.50 -16.96
C GLY A 366 -1.49 -37.64 -15.88
N TYR A 367 -2.74 -37.96 -16.22
CA TYR A 367 -3.86 -38.02 -15.26
C TYR A 367 -4.72 -39.29 -15.41
N GLY A 368 -4.07 -40.42 -15.68
CA GLY A 368 -4.73 -41.72 -15.78
C GLY A 368 -5.51 -41.92 -17.09
N LYS A 369 -6.34 -42.96 -17.09
CA LYS A 369 -7.15 -43.40 -18.23
C LYS A 369 -8.64 -43.39 -17.92
N GLY A 370 -9.05 -42.76 -16.80
CA GLY A 370 -10.45 -42.64 -16.39
C GLY A 370 -11.08 -43.97 -15.95
N ARG A 371 -10.29 -44.89 -15.37
CA ARG A 371 -10.78 -46.20 -14.93
C ARG A 371 -11.79 -46.06 -13.77
N SER A 372 -12.74 -46.99 -13.73
CA SER A 372 -13.78 -47.12 -12.67
C SER A 372 -14.58 -45.84 -12.40
N HIS A 373 -14.94 -45.12 -13.47
CA HIS A 373 -15.72 -43.88 -13.42
C HIS A 373 -17.06 -44.04 -12.68
N ASP A 374 -17.68 -45.22 -12.79
CA ASP A 374 -18.93 -45.61 -12.12
C ASP A 374 -18.86 -45.54 -10.58
N GLN A 375 -17.66 -45.45 -10.00
CA GLN A 375 -17.45 -45.44 -8.55
C GLN A 375 -17.37 -44.04 -7.93
N TYR A 376 -17.19 -42.95 -8.70
CA TYR A 376 -16.89 -41.61 -8.16
C TYR A 376 -17.89 -41.13 -7.11
N GLN A 377 -19.18 -41.38 -7.32
CA GLN A 377 -20.25 -40.92 -6.43
C GLN A 377 -21.06 -42.09 -5.84
N ASN A 378 -20.54 -43.32 -5.94
CA ASN A 378 -21.22 -44.49 -5.41
C ASN A 378 -20.99 -44.61 -3.90
N SER A 379 -21.96 -44.16 -3.09
CA SER A 379 -21.89 -44.18 -1.63
C SER A 379 -21.90 -45.60 -1.04
N SER A 380 -22.26 -46.62 -1.82
CA SER A 380 -22.25 -48.01 -1.37
C SER A 380 -20.84 -48.63 -1.34
N ILE A 381 -19.84 -47.98 -1.95
CA ILE A 381 -18.44 -48.42 -1.95
C ILE A 381 -17.65 -47.59 -0.94
N LEU A 382 -17.11 -48.24 0.09
CA LEU A 382 -16.22 -47.59 1.05
C LEU A 382 -14.99 -47.02 0.34
N GLU A 383 -14.59 -45.82 0.75
CA GLU A 383 -13.52 -45.05 0.12
C GLU A 383 -12.19 -45.82 0.01
N ALA A 384 -11.89 -46.70 0.97
CA ALA A 384 -10.70 -47.56 0.94
C ALA A 384 -10.68 -48.62 -0.18
N TYR A 385 -11.83 -48.97 -0.74
CA TYR A 385 -11.97 -50.00 -1.77
C TYR A 385 -12.17 -49.44 -3.18
N ARG A 386 -12.22 -48.11 -3.30
CA ARG A 386 -12.45 -47.46 -4.59
C ARG A 386 -11.22 -47.55 -5.47
N LYS A 387 -11.45 -47.84 -6.75
CA LYS A 387 -10.46 -48.10 -7.81
C LYS A 387 -10.54 -47.08 -8.94
N TYR A 388 -11.04 -45.89 -8.64
CA TYR A 388 -11.30 -44.89 -9.66
C TYR A 388 -10.04 -44.08 -9.98
N GLU A 389 -9.95 -43.56 -11.19
CA GLU A 389 -8.91 -42.63 -11.62
C GLU A 389 -9.54 -41.30 -11.97
N TYR A 390 -9.48 -40.27 -11.09
CA TYR A 390 -10.07 -38.96 -11.39
C TYR A 390 -9.40 -38.29 -12.61
N PRO A 391 -10.12 -37.47 -13.40
CA PRO A 391 -9.60 -36.89 -14.64
C PRO A 391 -8.64 -35.69 -14.41
N GLY A 392 -7.93 -35.66 -13.27
CA GLY A 392 -7.06 -34.55 -12.89
C GLY A 392 -6.64 -34.60 -11.41
N ILE A 393 -6.06 -33.51 -10.92
CA ILE A 393 -5.77 -33.31 -9.49
C ILE A 393 -6.81 -32.38 -8.87
N HIS A 394 -7.22 -32.64 -7.64
CA HIS A 394 -8.26 -31.88 -6.96
C HIS A 394 -7.85 -30.40 -6.72
N ARG A 395 -8.70 -29.44 -7.12
CA ARG A 395 -8.41 -27.99 -7.06
C ARG A 395 -8.05 -27.50 -5.65
N SER A 396 -8.85 -27.84 -4.64
CA SER A 396 -8.59 -27.41 -3.25
C SER A 396 -7.24 -27.92 -2.71
N LEU A 397 -6.78 -29.08 -3.18
CA LEU A 397 -5.50 -29.65 -2.79
C LEU A 397 -4.33 -28.84 -3.36
N VAL A 398 -4.44 -28.45 -4.64
CA VAL A 398 -3.43 -27.61 -5.29
C VAL A 398 -3.43 -26.19 -4.69
N CYS A 399 -4.59 -25.61 -4.39
CA CYS A 399 -4.69 -24.32 -3.71
C CYS A 399 -4.15 -24.38 -2.26
N ALA A 400 -4.30 -25.51 -1.57
CA ALA A 400 -3.68 -25.73 -0.26
C ALA A 400 -2.15 -25.79 -0.37
N TYR A 401 -1.62 -26.51 -1.35
CA TYR A 401 -0.18 -26.50 -1.66
C TYR A 401 0.32 -25.07 -1.94
N ARG A 402 -0.38 -24.30 -2.79
CA ARG A 402 -0.05 -22.88 -3.05
C ARG A 402 0.07 -22.05 -1.77
N ALA A 403 -0.88 -22.19 -0.85
CA ALA A 403 -0.83 -21.49 0.44
C ALA A 403 0.35 -21.94 1.32
N SER A 404 0.68 -23.24 1.33
CA SER A 404 1.84 -23.74 2.06
C SER A 404 3.16 -23.13 1.57
N VAL A 405 3.32 -22.93 0.25
CA VAL A 405 4.47 -22.25 -0.34
C VAL A 405 4.56 -20.81 0.16
N PHE A 406 3.43 -20.10 0.19
CA PHE A 406 3.35 -18.75 0.77
C PHE A 406 3.81 -18.72 2.23
N TYR A 407 3.29 -19.61 3.08
CA TYR A 407 3.63 -19.62 4.51
C TYR A 407 5.07 -20.03 4.78
N ILE A 408 5.62 -20.99 4.04
CA ILE A 408 7.05 -21.36 4.08
C ILE A 408 7.91 -20.14 3.74
N ASN A 409 7.57 -19.39 2.69
CA ASN A 409 8.34 -18.21 2.29
C ASN A 409 8.20 -17.04 3.27
N LYS A 410 7.06 -16.96 3.97
CA LYS A 410 6.78 -15.93 5.00
C LYS A 410 7.56 -16.20 6.28
N ASP A 411 7.64 -17.45 6.73
CA ASP A 411 8.21 -17.83 8.03
C ASP A 411 9.66 -18.30 7.91
N LYS A 412 10.57 -17.36 7.60
CA LYS A 412 12.00 -17.65 7.43
C LYS A 412 12.67 -18.23 8.67
N GLN A 413 12.06 -18.07 9.86
CA GLN A 413 12.60 -18.60 11.12
C GLN A 413 12.56 -20.13 11.17
N LEU A 414 11.68 -20.78 10.40
CA LEU A 414 11.62 -22.25 10.31
C LEU A 414 12.80 -22.85 9.52
N ASN A 415 13.61 -22.03 8.85
CA ASN A 415 14.75 -22.48 8.04
C ASN A 415 14.40 -23.53 6.96
N TYR A 416 13.21 -23.43 6.36
CA TYR A 416 12.82 -24.30 5.25
C TYR A 416 12.49 -23.49 3.99
N LYS A 417 12.63 -24.15 2.84
CA LYS A 417 12.04 -23.73 1.57
C LYS A 417 11.44 -24.92 0.85
N THR A 418 10.35 -24.69 0.12
CA THR A 418 9.73 -25.73 -0.71
C THR A 418 10.68 -26.08 -1.85
N LYS A 419 10.95 -27.38 -2.04
CA LYS A 419 11.81 -27.87 -3.12
C LYS A 419 10.97 -28.06 -4.39
N HIS A 420 10.01 -28.98 -4.35
CA HIS A 420 9.12 -29.34 -5.45
C HIS A 420 8.02 -30.29 -4.95
N ILE A 421 7.03 -30.60 -5.79
CA ILE A 421 6.11 -31.73 -5.59
C ILE A 421 6.83 -32.99 -6.07
N GLU A 422 7.11 -33.93 -5.17
CA GLU A 422 7.77 -35.19 -5.54
C GLU A 422 6.82 -36.16 -6.22
N SER A 423 5.58 -36.24 -5.72
CA SER A 423 4.58 -37.14 -6.28
C SER A 423 3.21 -36.50 -6.22
N GLY A 424 2.66 -36.21 -7.40
CA GLY A 424 1.27 -35.82 -7.57
C GLY A 424 0.40 -37.01 -7.96
N TYR A 425 0.04 -37.10 -9.24
CA TYR A 425 -0.86 -38.10 -9.77
C TYR A 425 -0.17 -39.46 -10.00
N ARG A 426 -0.79 -40.56 -9.56
CA ARG A 426 -0.37 -41.94 -9.83
C ARG A 426 -1.57 -42.73 -10.35
N CYS A 427 -1.61 -43.00 -11.66
CA CYS A 427 -2.62 -43.89 -12.24
C CYS A 427 -2.31 -45.36 -11.93
N HIS A 428 -3.21 -46.28 -12.29
CA HIS A 428 -2.99 -47.70 -11.98
C HIS A 428 -1.80 -48.32 -12.73
N ASP A 429 -1.34 -47.69 -13.82
CA ASP A 429 -0.18 -48.16 -14.57
C ASP A 429 1.14 -47.67 -13.93
N HIS A 430 1.09 -46.75 -12.97
CA HIS A 430 2.26 -46.25 -12.26
C HIS A 430 2.91 -47.35 -11.41
N TYR A 431 4.24 -47.45 -11.42
CA TYR A 431 4.96 -48.55 -10.75
C TYR A 431 4.66 -48.63 -9.24
N ILE A 432 4.54 -47.48 -8.55
CA ILE A 432 4.15 -47.42 -7.13
C ILE A 432 2.74 -47.96 -6.93
N TYR A 433 1.78 -47.65 -7.82
CA TYR A 433 0.44 -48.20 -7.70
C TYR A 433 0.46 -49.73 -7.84
N ARG A 434 1.18 -50.27 -8.82
CA ARG A 434 1.25 -51.74 -9.00
C ARG A 434 1.86 -52.46 -7.79
N ARG A 435 2.67 -51.77 -7.00
CA ARG A 435 3.25 -52.29 -5.77
C ARG A 435 2.27 -52.16 -4.59
N ASP A 436 1.74 -50.96 -4.37
CA ASP A 436 1.07 -50.60 -3.10
C ASP A 436 -0.46 -50.53 -3.22
N HIS A 437 -1.01 -50.56 -4.44
CA HIS A 437 -2.43 -50.53 -4.79
C HIS A 437 -3.23 -49.37 -4.16
N THR A 438 -2.56 -48.25 -3.84
CA THR A 438 -3.18 -47.06 -3.23
C THR A 438 -3.77 -46.11 -4.28
N THR A 439 -5.04 -45.72 -4.11
CA THR A 439 -5.74 -44.78 -5.00
C THR A 439 -5.73 -43.33 -4.52
N ASN A 440 -5.07 -43.02 -3.41
CA ASN A 440 -5.00 -41.63 -2.90
C ASN A 440 -4.39 -40.68 -3.94
N HIS A 441 -3.37 -41.14 -4.66
CA HIS A 441 -2.71 -40.36 -5.71
C HIS A 441 -3.41 -40.44 -7.06
N CYS A 442 -4.56 -41.10 -7.18
CA CYS A 442 -5.40 -41.02 -8.38
C CYS A 442 -6.22 -39.71 -8.40
N GLY A 443 -5.58 -38.57 -8.06
CA GLY A 443 -6.16 -37.23 -8.10
C GLY A 443 -6.32 -36.50 -6.77
N LYS A 444 -6.07 -37.13 -5.62
CA LYS A 444 -6.44 -36.57 -4.30
C LYS A 444 -5.27 -36.34 -3.32
N ALA A 445 -4.02 -36.59 -3.71
CA ALA A 445 -2.88 -36.47 -2.80
C ALA A 445 -1.66 -35.83 -3.47
N LEU A 446 -0.83 -35.17 -2.66
CA LEU A 446 0.46 -34.61 -3.01
C LEU A 446 1.52 -35.01 -1.97
N ASP A 447 2.67 -35.49 -2.44
CA ASP A 447 3.87 -35.72 -1.65
C ASP A 447 4.85 -34.56 -1.88
N ILE A 448 5.10 -33.76 -0.85
CA ILE A 448 5.83 -32.48 -0.98
C ILE A 448 7.19 -32.55 -0.31
N HIS A 449 8.17 -32.02 -1.03
CA HIS A 449 9.58 -32.13 -0.76
C HIS A 449 10.16 -30.76 -0.35
N TYR A 450 11.04 -30.72 0.67
CA TYR A 450 11.57 -29.48 1.25
C TYR A 450 13.10 -29.49 1.37
N ASN A 451 13.70 -28.31 1.28
CA ASN A 451 15.11 -28.06 1.58
C ASN A 451 15.24 -27.15 2.79
N PHE A 452 16.40 -27.18 3.44
CA PHE A 452 16.78 -26.13 4.38
C PHE A 452 17.08 -24.82 3.63
N LEU A 453 16.71 -23.69 4.22
CA LEU A 453 16.83 -22.38 3.58
C LEU A 453 18.31 -21.93 3.49
N ASP A 454 19.07 -22.16 4.55
CA ASP A 454 20.48 -21.75 4.70
C ASP A 454 21.47 -22.54 3.82
N THR A 455 21.35 -23.86 3.82
CA THR A 455 22.30 -24.79 3.18
C THR A 455 21.82 -25.25 1.82
N ASN A 456 20.53 -25.02 1.49
CA ASN A 456 19.86 -25.60 0.34
C ASN A 456 19.88 -27.14 0.30
N MET A 457 20.30 -27.79 1.39
CA MET A 457 20.34 -29.25 1.48
C MET A 457 18.96 -29.81 1.73
N ARG A 458 18.80 -31.10 1.42
CA ARG A 458 17.53 -31.78 1.53
C ARG A 458 17.10 -31.96 2.99
N ALA A 459 15.86 -31.58 3.33
CA ALA A 459 15.23 -32.00 4.58
C ALA A 459 14.59 -33.39 4.37
N SER A 460 15.19 -34.43 4.96
CA SER A 460 14.81 -35.84 4.72
C SER A 460 14.76 -36.66 6.00
N ASN A 461 14.20 -36.12 7.08
CA ASN A 461 13.94 -36.89 8.30
C ASN A 461 12.59 -36.51 8.93
N ILE A 462 12.07 -37.41 9.77
CA ILE A 462 10.72 -37.31 10.34
C ILE A 462 10.56 -36.09 11.25
N ARG A 463 11.63 -35.66 11.93
CA ARG A 463 11.61 -34.48 12.81
C ARG A 463 11.32 -33.22 12.00
N ASN A 464 12.02 -33.04 10.88
CA ASN A 464 11.83 -31.90 9.99
C ASN A 464 10.41 -31.92 9.39
N MET A 465 9.94 -33.08 8.92
CA MET A 465 8.60 -33.18 8.35
C MET A 465 7.51 -32.89 9.38
N ASN A 466 7.67 -33.35 10.63
CA ASN A 466 6.74 -33.04 11.72
C ASN A 466 6.75 -31.57 12.11
N GLU A 467 7.90 -30.91 12.07
CA GLU A 467 8.00 -29.46 12.28
C GLU A 467 7.23 -28.69 11.20
N ILE A 468 7.40 -29.04 9.93
CA ILE A 468 6.68 -28.43 8.81
C ILE A 468 5.17 -28.71 8.92
N ARG A 469 4.77 -29.97 9.18
CA ARG A 469 3.36 -30.33 9.40
C ARG A 469 2.73 -29.46 10.48
N LYS A 470 3.38 -29.34 11.65
CA LYS A 470 2.87 -28.58 12.79
C LYS A 470 2.81 -27.08 12.48
N ASN A 471 3.93 -26.50 12.04
CA ASN A 471 4.09 -25.06 11.96
C ASN A 471 3.52 -24.44 10.67
N ILE A 472 3.26 -25.25 9.64
CA ILE A 472 2.67 -24.79 8.38
C ILE A 472 1.27 -25.38 8.17
N PHE A 473 1.17 -26.70 8.00
CA PHE A 473 -0.07 -27.33 7.53
C PHE A 473 -1.17 -27.35 8.61
N MET A 474 -0.84 -27.75 9.83
CA MET A 474 -1.79 -27.77 10.94
C MET A 474 -2.11 -26.35 11.42
N LYS A 475 -1.09 -25.49 11.53
CA LYS A 475 -1.25 -24.10 11.99
C LYS A 475 -2.06 -23.24 11.04
N TYR A 476 -1.77 -23.30 9.74
CA TYR A 476 -2.36 -22.37 8.77
C TYR A 476 -3.39 -23.01 7.84
N LEU A 477 -3.19 -24.25 7.39
CA LEU A 477 -4.12 -24.90 6.46
C LEU A 477 -5.25 -25.65 7.20
N GLY A 478 -5.21 -25.70 8.53
CA GLY A 478 -6.20 -26.43 9.33
C GLY A 478 -6.15 -27.95 9.16
N ALA A 479 -5.07 -28.47 8.57
CA ALA A 479 -4.92 -29.89 8.27
C ALA A 479 -4.72 -30.72 9.55
N LYS A 480 -5.06 -32.01 9.50
CA LYS A 480 -5.08 -32.92 10.65
C LYS A 480 -4.38 -34.24 10.35
N GLN A 481 -3.85 -34.90 11.37
CA GLN A 481 -3.17 -36.21 11.26
C GLN A 481 -3.99 -37.37 11.82
N ASP A 482 -5.05 -37.10 12.59
CA ASP A 482 -5.89 -38.13 13.20
C ASP A 482 -7.07 -38.47 12.29
N TRP A 483 -7.23 -39.75 11.96
CA TRP A 483 -8.32 -40.29 11.16
C TRP A 483 -9.70 -40.08 11.81
N ASN A 484 -9.76 -39.87 13.13
CA ASN A 484 -10.99 -39.55 13.86
C ASN A 484 -11.33 -38.05 13.85
N SER A 485 -10.55 -37.21 13.16
CA SER A 485 -10.76 -35.74 13.14
C SER A 485 -12.02 -35.29 12.37
N GLY A 486 -12.77 -36.22 11.79
CA GLY A 486 -14.00 -35.96 11.04
C GLY A 486 -13.80 -35.88 9.52
N LYS A 487 -14.87 -35.52 8.81
CA LYS A 487 -14.89 -35.34 7.35
C LYS A 487 -14.51 -33.91 6.94
N ASP A 488 -14.29 -33.70 5.64
CA ASP A 488 -14.08 -32.39 5.01
C ASP A 488 -12.79 -31.69 5.46
N ILE A 489 -11.74 -32.45 5.77
CA ILE A 489 -10.45 -31.96 6.25
C ILE A 489 -9.32 -32.33 5.28
N PHE A 490 -8.29 -31.50 5.24
CA PHE A 490 -7.02 -31.89 4.66
C PHE A 490 -6.31 -32.85 5.61
N TYR A 491 -5.99 -34.05 5.12
CA TYR A 491 -5.31 -35.06 5.92
C TYR A 491 -3.79 -34.99 5.70
N LEU A 492 -3.04 -35.23 6.78
CA LEU A 492 -1.59 -35.30 6.81
C LEU A 492 -1.16 -36.66 7.32
N GLU A 493 -0.35 -37.36 6.53
CA GLU A 493 0.19 -38.65 6.94
C GLU A 493 1.32 -38.47 7.96
N SER A 494 1.19 -39.08 9.14
CA SER A 494 2.13 -38.90 10.26
C SER A 494 3.43 -39.70 10.14
N TRP A 495 3.44 -40.77 9.35
CA TRP A 495 4.57 -41.68 9.22
C TRP A 495 5.47 -41.37 8.01
N ALA A 496 5.02 -40.53 7.06
CA ALA A 496 5.87 -40.04 5.97
C ALA A 496 7.10 -39.29 6.53
N SER A 497 8.28 -39.90 6.35
CA SER A 497 9.50 -39.48 7.06
C SER A 497 10.39 -38.54 6.27
N THR A 498 10.26 -38.46 4.95
CA THR A 498 11.11 -37.62 4.10
C THR A 498 10.33 -36.63 3.22
N TRP A 499 9.00 -36.67 3.27
CA TRP A 499 8.06 -35.76 2.62
C TRP A 499 6.88 -35.42 3.53
N VAL A 500 6.14 -34.38 3.17
CA VAL A 500 4.81 -34.12 3.73
C VAL A 500 3.78 -34.63 2.73
N HIS A 501 3.02 -35.67 3.12
CA HIS A 501 1.83 -36.12 2.39
C HIS A 501 0.64 -35.25 2.79
N LEU A 502 -0.05 -34.70 1.80
CA LEU A 502 -1.30 -33.95 1.97
C LEU A 502 -2.36 -34.55 1.05
N ASP A 503 -3.55 -34.84 1.58
CA ASP A 503 -4.65 -35.35 0.76
C ASP A 503 -6.02 -34.80 1.16
N VAL A 504 -7.00 -34.99 0.26
CA VAL A 504 -8.41 -34.62 0.44
C VAL A 504 -9.33 -35.85 0.45
N ARG A 505 -8.81 -37.04 0.80
CA ARG A 505 -9.58 -38.29 0.80
C ARG A 505 -10.82 -38.21 1.69
N GLU A 506 -10.72 -37.50 2.80
CA GLU A 506 -11.81 -37.38 3.78
C GLU A 506 -12.85 -36.32 3.42
N PHE A 507 -12.75 -35.69 2.25
CA PHE A 507 -13.81 -34.83 1.74
C PHE A 507 -15.08 -35.65 1.45
N SER A 508 -16.23 -35.08 1.78
CA SER A 508 -17.53 -35.65 1.45
C SER A 508 -17.68 -35.81 -0.06
N GLN A 509 -18.44 -36.82 -0.49
CA GLN A 509 -18.61 -37.18 -1.92
C GLN A 509 -19.01 -36.00 -2.82
N LYS A 510 -19.90 -35.14 -2.32
CA LYS A 510 -20.33 -33.90 -3.00
C LYS A 510 -19.20 -32.89 -3.30
N TYR A 511 -18.06 -33.03 -2.63
CA TYR A 511 -16.85 -32.23 -2.84
C TYR A 511 -15.77 -32.98 -3.61
N LEU A 512 -16.05 -34.19 -4.09
CA LEU A 512 -15.17 -35.03 -4.90
C LEU A 512 -15.81 -35.34 -6.26
N THR A 513 -16.61 -34.40 -6.79
CA THR A 513 -17.14 -34.50 -8.15
C THR A 513 -16.05 -34.19 -9.17
N GLU A 514 -16.18 -34.73 -10.38
CA GLU A 514 -15.17 -34.63 -11.44
C GLU A 514 -14.82 -33.18 -11.82
N ASP A 515 -15.76 -32.25 -11.70
CA ASP A 515 -15.57 -30.81 -11.96
C ASP A 515 -14.47 -30.15 -11.10
N TYR A 516 -14.11 -30.75 -9.96
CA TYR A 516 -13.05 -30.24 -9.11
C TYR A 516 -11.67 -30.81 -9.45
N PHE A 517 -11.54 -31.64 -10.48
CA PHE A 517 -10.27 -32.23 -10.88
C PHE A 517 -9.76 -31.58 -12.17
N ILE A 518 -8.57 -30.99 -12.09
CA ILE A 518 -8.00 -30.16 -13.16
C ILE A 518 -6.61 -30.64 -13.57
N THR A 519 -6.14 -30.18 -14.72
CA THR A 519 -4.87 -30.63 -15.32
C THR A 519 -3.87 -29.51 -15.60
N ASN A 520 -4.26 -28.25 -15.38
CA ASN A 520 -3.44 -27.09 -15.72
C ASN A 520 -3.84 -25.84 -14.90
N ASN A 521 -3.02 -24.79 -14.96
CA ASN A 521 -3.26 -23.52 -14.24
C ASN A 521 -4.51 -22.77 -14.73
N LYS A 522 -4.85 -22.86 -16.03
CA LYS A 522 -6.01 -22.17 -16.59
C LYS A 522 -7.30 -22.68 -15.95
N ASP A 523 -7.41 -23.98 -15.73
CA ASP A 523 -8.59 -24.59 -15.09
C ASP A 523 -8.53 -24.50 -13.56
N LEU A 524 -7.32 -24.46 -12.97
CA LEU A 524 -7.15 -24.21 -11.54
C LEU A 524 -7.69 -22.83 -11.14
N ASP A 525 -7.21 -21.80 -11.83
CA ASP A 525 -7.51 -20.41 -11.52
C ASP A 525 -8.75 -19.89 -12.25
N GLY A 526 -9.18 -20.55 -13.34
CA GLY A 526 -10.36 -20.16 -14.11
C GLY A 526 -10.29 -18.71 -14.63
N LYS A 527 -11.44 -18.05 -14.68
CA LYS A 527 -11.50 -16.60 -14.91
C LYS A 527 -10.96 -15.85 -13.69
N GLN A 528 -10.47 -14.62 -13.91
CA GLN A 528 -10.21 -13.69 -12.81
C GLN A 528 -11.46 -13.60 -11.93
N ILE A 529 -11.29 -13.69 -10.62
CA ILE A 529 -12.42 -13.78 -9.69
C ILE A 529 -13.27 -12.52 -9.71
N VAL A 530 -12.65 -11.39 -10.04
CA VAL A 530 -13.32 -10.12 -10.28
C VAL A 530 -14.22 -10.18 -11.53
N GLN A 531 -13.75 -10.81 -12.61
CA GLN A 531 -14.54 -11.01 -13.82
C GLN A 531 -15.72 -11.95 -13.56
N LEU A 532 -15.46 -13.06 -12.87
CA LEU A 532 -16.52 -13.97 -12.45
C LEU A 532 -17.57 -13.27 -11.58
N ALA A 533 -17.14 -12.42 -10.65
CA ALA A 533 -18.05 -11.63 -9.83
C ALA A 533 -18.95 -10.71 -10.67
N LYS A 534 -18.39 -10.02 -11.69
CA LYS A 534 -19.18 -9.21 -12.63
C LYS A 534 -20.20 -10.04 -13.41
N GLU A 535 -19.79 -11.18 -13.95
CA GLU A 535 -20.67 -12.09 -14.72
C GLU A 535 -21.82 -12.64 -13.86
N LEU A 536 -21.55 -12.93 -12.59
CA LEU A 536 -22.55 -13.38 -11.61
C LEU A 536 -23.36 -12.22 -10.99
N GLN A 537 -23.32 -11.03 -11.59
CA GLN A 537 -24.07 -9.84 -11.17
C GLN A 537 -23.67 -9.27 -9.79
N PHE A 538 -22.47 -9.61 -9.29
CA PHE A 538 -21.85 -9.01 -8.09
C PHE A 538 -21.05 -7.74 -8.42
N SER A 539 -21.35 -7.05 -9.53
CA SER A 539 -20.68 -5.81 -9.93
C SER A 539 -20.66 -4.76 -8.82
N ASN A 540 -21.72 -4.69 -8.00
CA ASN A 540 -21.78 -3.78 -6.85
C ASN A 540 -20.81 -4.14 -5.71
N THR A 541 -20.47 -5.42 -5.54
CA THR A 541 -19.41 -5.89 -4.63
C THR A 541 -18.05 -5.39 -5.10
N CYS A 542 -17.83 -5.34 -6.41
CA CYS A 542 -16.62 -4.78 -7.03
C CYS A 542 -16.55 -3.26 -6.90
N LEU A 543 -17.69 -2.55 -6.79
CA LEU A 543 -17.75 -1.10 -6.55
C LEU A 543 -17.41 -0.69 -5.10
N CYS A 544 -17.28 -1.65 -4.18
CA CYS A 544 -16.82 -1.42 -2.80
C CYS A 544 -15.32 -1.12 -2.67
N THR A 545 -14.66 -0.74 -3.77
CA THR A 545 -13.24 -0.36 -3.82
C THR A 545 -13.08 1.11 -3.45
N GLY A 546 -12.51 1.38 -2.27
CA GLY A 546 -11.86 2.67 -2.03
C GLY A 546 -10.67 2.80 -2.96
N LEU A 547 -10.88 3.44 -4.10
CA LEU A 547 -9.97 3.71 -5.22
C LEU A 547 -9.74 2.58 -6.24
N ILE A 548 -9.92 3.01 -7.50
CA ILE A 548 -9.59 2.44 -8.83
C ILE A 548 -10.65 1.55 -9.48
N ALA A 549 -11.36 2.18 -10.43
CA ALA A 549 -12.22 1.57 -11.42
C ALA A 549 -11.42 1.11 -12.67
N ASN A 550 -12.00 0.12 -13.34
CA ASN A 550 -11.74 -0.38 -14.71
C ASN A 550 -10.62 -1.41 -14.91
N VAL A 551 -11.02 -2.67 -14.71
CA VAL A 551 -10.46 -3.82 -15.43
C VAL A 551 -11.13 -3.88 -16.80
N ASP A 552 -10.37 -3.71 -17.87
CA ASP A 552 -10.73 -4.22 -19.20
C ASP A 552 -9.51 -4.76 -19.99
N ASN A 553 -9.83 -5.69 -20.88
CA ASN A 553 -9.03 -6.66 -21.65
C ASN A 553 -7.61 -6.31 -22.14
N SER A 554 -6.74 -7.31 -22.28
CA SER A 554 -6.20 -7.66 -23.63
C SER A 554 -5.49 -9.02 -23.65
N MET A 555 -5.81 -9.82 -24.68
CA MET A 555 -5.05 -10.99 -25.14
C MET A 555 -3.79 -10.60 -25.96
N ASP A 556 -3.31 -9.37 -25.83
CA ASP A 556 -2.21 -8.81 -26.64
C ASP A 556 -0.90 -8.69 -25.84
N GLY A 557 -0.90 -8.96 -24.53
CA GLY A 557 0.29 -8.79 -23.68
C GLY A 557 0.51 -7.36 -23.17
N ARG A 558 -0.43 -6.45 -23.47
CA ARG A 558 -0.53 -5.12 -22.84
C ARG A 558 -1.09 -5.26 -21.43
N VAL A 559 -0.55 -4.50 -20.49
CA VAL A 559 -0.97 -4.46 -19.09
C VAL A 559 -1.33 -3.05 -18.66
N HIS A 560 -2.08 -2.92 -17.57
CA HIS A 560 -2.49 -1.60 -17.10
C HIS A 560 -1.27 -0.75 -16.72
N PRO A 561 -1.20 0.54 -17.09
CA PRO A 561 -0.03 1.40 -16.86
C PRO A 561 0.42 1.45 -15.39
N SER A 562 -0.51 1.31 -14.43
CA SER A 562 -0.18 1.26 -13.00
C SER A 562 0.76 0.11 -12.60
N SER A 563 0.82 -0.96 -13.40
CA SER A 563 1.70 -2.11 -13.21
C SER A 563 3.07 -1.98 -13.88
N LEU A 564 3.27 -0.93 -14.68
CA LEU A 564 4.51 -0.67 -15.42
C LEU A 564 5.39 0.35 -14.68
N THR A 565 6.69 0.22 -14.86
CA THR A 565 7.72 1.22 -14.49
C THR A 565 8.71 1.28 -15.64
N THR A 566 9.41 2.40 -15.82
CA THR A 566 10.35 2.57 -16.93
C THR A 566 11.40 1.46 -16.91
N SER A 567 11.57 0.76 -18.02
CA SER A 567 12.54 -0.34 -18.08
C SER A 567 13.99 0.19 -18.05
N SER A 568 14.96 -0.69 -17.79
CA SER A 568 16.38 -0.33 -17.88
C SER A 568 16.76 0.19 -19.28
N ARG A 569 16.21 -0.42 -20.35
CA ARG A 569 16.41 0.05 -21.73
C ARG A 569 15.80 1.43 -21.96
N GLY A 570 14.63 1.71 -21.38
CA GLY A 570 14.00 3.03 -21.42
C GLY A 570 14.81 4.09 -20.67
N ILE A 571 15.35 3.76 -19.50
CA ILE A 571 16.23 4.62 -18.72
C ILE A 571 17.48 5.00 -19.53
N ASP A 572 18.14 4.01 -20.14
CA ASP A 572 19.34 4.27 -20.95
C ASP A 572 19.02 5.06 -22.21
N PHE A 573 17.88 4.78 -22.87
CA PHE A 573 17.40 5.58 -23.99
C PHE A 573 17.27 7.06 -23.62
N ILE A 574 16.55 7.38 -22.54
CA ILE A 574 16.35 8.77 -22.10
C ILE A 574 17.71 9.42 -21.74
N LYS A 575 18.56 8.72 -20.97
CA LYS A 575 19.87 9.24 -20.58
C LYS A 575 20.76 9.58 -21.77
N ASN A 576 20.70 8.80 -22.85
CA ASN A 576 21.47 9.07 -24.05
C ASN A 576 21.03 10.39 -24.71
N TRP A 577 19.73 10.67 -24.75
CA TRP A 577 19.19 11.94 -25.25
C TRP A 577 19.49 13.14 -24.34
N GLU A 578 19.45 12.96 -23.01
CA GLU A 578 19.72 14.05 -22.07
C GLU A 578 21.23 14.35 -21.95
N SER A 579 22.07 13.33 -22.13
CA SER A 579 23.53 13.35 -21.93
C SER A 579 23.97 13.74 -20.51
N PHE A 580 25.09 13.19 -20.04
CA PHE A 580 25.63 13.52 -18.71
C PHE A 580 26.47 14.80 -18.75
N LYS A 581 26.13 15.78 -17.91
CA LYS A 581 26.97 16.96 -17.62
C LYS A 581 27.38 16.96 -16.14
N SER A 582 28.68 16.83 -15.89
CA SER A 582 29.22 16.77 -14.52
C SER A 582 29.08 18.08 -13.75
N ASN A 583 29.07 19.22 -14.45
CA ASN A 583 29.06 20.56 -13.88
C ASN A 583 27.77 21.30 -14.23
N LEU A 584 27.47 22.34 -13.47
CA LEU A 584 26.35 23.26 -13.72
C LEU A 584 26.47 23.89 -15.13
N TYR A 585 25.35 23.98 -15.83
CA TYR A 585 25.24 24.64 -17.13
C TYR A 585 23.87 25.30 -17.27
N ASN A 586 23.78 26.29 -18.15
CA ASN A 586 22.49 26.90 -18.50
C ASN A 586 21.84 26.11 -19.63
N ASP A 587 20.57 25.73 -19.46
CA ASP A 587 19.81 25.05 -20.51
C ASP A 587 19.47 25.98 -21.70
N ASP A 588 18.98 25.38 -22.78
CA ASP A 588 18.61 26.08 -24.02
C ASP A 588 17.19 26.67 -23.96
N ALA A 589 16.53 26.68 -22.80
CA ALA A 589 15.23 27.32 -22.66
C ALA A 589 15.37 28.85 -22.71
N ASN A 590 14.30 29.56 -23.07
CA ASN A 590 14.27 31.04 -23.13
C ASN A 590 14.63 31.74 -21.80
N GLY A 591 14.73 31.00 -20.69
CA GLY A 591 15.16 31.51 -19.38
C GLY A 591 16.51 30.99 -18.90
N HIS A 592 17.27 30.28 -19.74
CA HIS A 592 18.63 29.76 -19.49
C HIS A 592 18.79 29.20 -18.09
N HIS A 593 18.00 28.20 -17.75
CA HIS A 593 17.90 27.73 -16.38
C HIS A 593 19.09 26.87 -15.96
N CYS A 594 19.57 27.07 -14.74
CA CYS A 594 20.72 26.37 -14.20
C CYS A 594 20.41 24.88 -13.97
N THR A 595 21.17 24.01 -14.63
CA THR A 595 20.91 22.57 -14.79
C THR A 595 22.20 21.76 -14.58
N ILE A 596 22.09 20.50 -14.15
CA ILE A 596 23.23 19.59 -13.94
C ILE A 596 22.85 18.12 -14.23
N GLY A 597 23.83 17.24 -14.44
CA GLY A 597 23.61 15.80 -14.61
C GLY A 597 22.89 15.47 -15.93
N TYR A 598 21.89 14.58 -15.85
CA TYR A 598 21.00 14.24 -16.98
C TYR A 598 19.78 15.19 -16.99
N GLY A 599 20.03 16.48 -17.24
CA GLY A 599 18.98 17.49 -17.34
C GLY A 599 18.25 17.81 -16.03
N HIS A 600 18.92 17.74 -14.87
CA HIS A 600 18.32 18.09 -13.57
C HIS A 600 18.33 19.60 -13.35
N LEU A 601 17.16 20.23 -13.33
CA LEU A 601 16.98 21.65 -13.03
C LEU A 601 17.33 21.94 -11.57
N VAL A 602 18.36 22.76 -11.33
CA VAL A 602 18.79 23.18 -9.98
C VAL A 602 17.95 24.37 -9.51
N HIS A 603 17.83 25.41 -10.33
CA HIS A 603 16.91 26.52 -10.12
C HIS A 603 16.59 27.23 -11.44
N ARG A 604 15.56 28.08 -11.42
CA ARG A 604 15.21 28.91 -12.58
C ARG A 604 16.15 30.10 -12.70
N GLY A 605 16.46 30.46 -13.93
CA GLY A 605 17.40 31.51 -14.30
C GLY A 605 18.84 31.00 -14.41
N PRO A 606 19.75 31.83 -14.95
CA PRO A 606 21.14 31.46 -15.17
C PRO A 606 21.85 31.08 -13.89
N CYS A 607 22.80 30.14 -13.99
CA CYS A 607 23.72 29.84 -12.92
C CYS A 607 24.44 31.12 -12.49
N ASN A 608 24.43 31.42 -11.19
CA ASN A 608 24.85 32.70 -10.64
C ASN A 608 25.63 32.58 -9.32
N GLY A 609 25.96 31.37 -8.88
CA GLY A 609 26.73 31.11 -7.66
C GLY A 609 25.87 30.93 -6.39
N SER A 610 24.55 31.12 -6.48
CA SER A 610 23.61 30.88 -5.37
C SER A 610 23.17 29.42 -5.24
N GLU A 611 23.68 28.54 -6.10
CA GLU A 611 23.31 27.12 -6.13
C GLU A 611 23.71 26.41 -4.82
N PRO A 612 23.02 25.33 -4.44
CA PRO A 612 23.41 24.49 -3.32
C PRO A 612 24.87 24.04 -3.40
N GLN A 613 25.56 24.04 -2.26
CA GLN A 613 26.98 23.64 -2.19
C GLN A 613 27.24 22.25 -2.79
N GLU A 614 26.26 21.34 -2.73
CA GLU A 614 26.38 19.99 -3.30
C GLU A 614 26.56 19.96 -4.83
N PHE A 615 26.25 21.04 -5.55
CA PHE A 615 26.36 21.09 -7.01
C PHE A 615 27.51 21.97 -7.51
N LYS A 616 28.11 22.79 -6.64
CA LYS A 616 29.14 23.76 -7.01
C LYS A 616 30.43 23.10 -7.51
N ASP A 617 30.79 21.97 -6.91
CA ASP A 617 32.00 21.20 -7.25
C ASP A 617 31.73 20.10 -8.30
N GLY A 618 30.52 20.09 -8.88
CA GLY A 618 30.07 19.06 -9.81
C GLY A 618 29.58 17.77 -9.12
N ILE A 619 28.98 16.87 -9.90
CA ILE A 619 28.41 15.60 -9.41
C ILE A 619 28.95 14.40 -10.17
N SER A 620 29.01 13.24 -9.52
CA SER A 620 29.36 11.98 -10.17
C SER A 620 28.24 11.45 -11.07
N LYS A 621 28.55 10.47 -11.93
CA LYS A 621 27.54 9.79 -12.75
C LYS A 621 26.50 9.05 -11.90
N GLU A 622 26.93 8.49 -10.78
CA GLU A 622 26.07 7.80 -9.81
C GLU A 622 25.11 8.80 -9.17
N ARG A 623 25.61 9.97 -8.74
CA ARG A 623 24.76 11.03 -8.18
C ARG A 623 23.80 11.61 -9.22
N ALA A 624 24.25 11.79 -10.47
CA ALA A 624 23.36 12.20 -11.55
C ALA A 624 22.28 11.14 -11.86
N LEU A 625 22.60 9.85 -11.74
CA LEU A 625 21.63 8.77 -11.90
C LEU A 625 20.60 8.77 -10.75
N GLU A 626 21.01 9.05 -9.52
CA GLU A 626 20.08 9.24 -8.40
C GLU A 626 19.09 10.39 -8.66
N LEU A 627 19.59 11.55 -9.10
CA LEU A 627 18.77 12.71 -9.44
C LEU A 627 17.82 12.41 -10.62
N PHE A 628 18.32 11.68 -11.62
CA PHE A 628 17.54 11.23 -12.77
C PHE A 628 16.39 10.31 -12.34
N ASN A 629 16.68 9.22 -11.61
CA ASN A 629 15.69 8.26 -11.15
C ASN A 629 14.64 8.93 -10.22
N PHE A 630 15.07 9.89 -9.41
CA PHE A 630 14.19 10.67 -8.56
C PHE A 630 13.18 11.51 -9.35
N ARG A 631 13.60 12.09 -10.49
CA ARG A 631 12.76 12.87 -11.40
C ARG A 631 11.86 11.95 -12.25
N LEU A 632 12.37 10.80 -12.68
CA LEU A 632 11.67 9.82 -13.51
C LEU A 632 10.31 9.39 -12.94
N VAL A 633 10.21 9.23 -11.61
CA VAL A 633 8.97 8.86 -10.92
C VAL A 633 7.81 9.83 -11.20
N GLU A 634 8.08 11.13 -11.37
CA GLU A 634 7.05 12.11 -11.72
C GLU A 634 6.42 11.80 -13.08
N PHE A 635 7.26 11.48 -14.06
CA PHE A 635 6.85 11.18 -15.43
C PHE A 635 6.17 9.83 -15.56
N GLU A 636 6.63 8.82 -14.82
CA GLU A 636 5.91 7.54 -14.72
C GLU A 636 4.49 7.73 -14.16
N ASN A 637 4.36 8.56 -13.12
CA ASN A 637 3.06 8.86 -12.53
C ASN A 637 2.16 9.68 -13.47
N ALA A 638 2.73 10.55 -14.29
CA ALA A 638 1.99 11.26 -15.33
C ALA A 638 1.37 10.27 -16.32
N ILE A 639 2.14 9.31 -16.85
CA ILE A 639 1.61 8.29 -17.76
C ILE A 639 0.56 7.42 -17.09
N LYS A 640 0.78 7.01 -15.83
CA LYS A 640 -0.18 6.23 -15.03
C LYS A 640 -1.48 6.97 -14.74
N ARG A 641 -1.43 8.30 -14.69
CA ARG A 641 -2.60 9.17 -14.46
C ARG A 641 -3.37 9.41 -15.76
N ASP A 642 -2.65 9.63 -16.86
CA ASP A 642 -3.23 10.18 -18.10
C ASP A 642 -3.60 9.11 -19.12
N ILE A 643 -2.94 7.95 -19.11
CA ILE A 643 -3.25 6.83 -20.01
C ILE A 643 -4.10 5.79 -19.26
N THR A 644 -5.30 5.55 -19.78
CA THR A 644 -6.33 4.72 -19.14
C THR A 644 -6.48 3.35 -19.80
N VAL A 645 -5.79 3.11 -20.92
CA VAL A 645 -5.77 1.81 -21.61
C VAL A 645 -4.50 1.03 -21.30
N ASN A 646 -4.53 -0.28 -21.53
CA ASN A 646 -3.37 -1.13 -21.35
C ASN A 646 -2.25 -0.79 -22.36
N LEU A 647 -1.00 -0.90 -21.91
CA LEU A 647 0.22 -0.66 -22.70
C LEU A 647 1.17 -1.84 -22.61
N HIS A 648 2.00 -2.02 -23.63
CA HIS A 648 3.24 -2.78 -23.49
C HIS A 648 4.31 -1.96 -22.77
N GLN A 649 5.32 -2.65 -22.24
CA GLN A 649 6.46 -2.01 -21.58
C GLN A 649 7.17 -0.98 -22.47
N TYR A 650 7.37 -1.27 -23.77
CA TYR A 650 8.08 -0.38 -24.69
C TYR A 650 7.27 0.88 -25.06
N GLU A 651 5.95 0.80 -25.05
CA GLU A 651 5.07 1.95 -25.27
C GLU A 651 5.02 2.85 -24.04
N PHE A 652 5.00 2.25 -22.85
CA PHE A 652 5.13 2.98 -21.60
C PHE A 652 6.47 3.72 -21.54
N ASP A 653 7.57 3.05 -21.89
CA ASP A 653 8.90 3.67 -21.93
C ASP A 653 8.96 4.86 -22.92
N ALA A 654 8.36 4.72 -24.10
CA ALA A 654 8.29 5.79 -25.09
C ALA A 654 7.47 6.99 -24.64
N LEU A 655 6.32 6.75 -24.01
CA LEU A 655 5.49 7.81 -23.43
C LEU A 655 6.20 8.53 -22.28
N VAL A 656 6.90 7.78 -21.40
CA VAL A 656 7.72 8.37 -20.34
C VAL A 656 8.85 9.22 -20.93
N SER A 657 9.54 8.76 -21.97
CA SER A 657 10.59 9.53 -22.66
C SER A 657 10.06 10.86 -23.24
N LEU A 658 8.88 10.81 -23.84
CA LEU A 658 8.20 11.98 -24.39
C LEU A 658 7.89 13.01 -23.30
N VAL A 659 7.21 12.60 -22.21
CA VAL A 659 6.82 13.53 -21.14
C VAL A 659 7.99 13.95 -20.27
N PHE A 660 9.09 13.18 -20.23
CA PHE A 660 10.34 13.60 -19.59
C PHE A 660 10.88 14.88 -20.26
N ASN A 661 10.80 14.94 -21.59
CA ASN A 661 11.23 16.08 -22.40
C ASN A 661 10.19 17.21 -22.44
N ALA A 662 8.91 16.88 -22.61
CA ALA A 662 7.85 17.87 -22.83
C ALA A 662 7.18 18.36 -21.54
N GLY A 663 7.33 17.63 -20.43
CA GLY A 663 6.74 17.94 -19.12
C GLY A 663 5.64 16.98 -18.69
N ALA A 664 5.47 16.81 -17.37
CA ALA A 664 4.57 15.82 -16.77
C ALA A 664 3.07 16.09 -16.98
N ASN A 665 2.69 17.29 -17.41
CA ASN A 665 1.30 17.62 -17.76
C ASN A 665 1.07 17.73 -19.27
N PHE A 666 2.11 17.48 -20.08
CA PHE A 666 2.07 17.71 -21.53
C PHE A 666 0.89 17.01 -22.21
N LEU A 667 0.53 15.78 -21.80
CA LEU A 667 -0.59 15.05 -22.40
C LEU A 667 -1.96 15.73 -22.18
N ASN A 668 -2.09 16.57 -21.15
CA ASN A 668 -3.33 17.28 -20.80
C ASN A 668 -3.36 18.74 -21.25
N GLU A 669 -2.19 19.35 -21.44
CA GLU A 669 -2.04 20.81 -21.67
C GLU A 669 -1.32 21.13 -22.99
N GLY A 670 -0.73 20.15 -23.66
CA GLY A 670 0.08 20.34 -24.88
C GLY A 670 -0.72 20.33 -26.19
N GLY A 671 -2.04 20.19 -26.13
CA GLY A 671 -2.94 20.21 -27.27
C GLY A 671 -3.38 21.62 -27.67
N ILE A 672 -4.33 21.69 -28.61
CA ILE A 672 -4.91 22.97 -29.05
C ILE A 672 -5.65 23.64 -27.88
N ASN A 673 -5.44 24.94 -27.68
CA ASN A 673 -6.05 25.75 -26.60
C ASN A 673 -5.72 25.25 -25.18
N ASP A 674 -4.48 24.82 -24.94
CA ASP A 674 -4.02 24.27 -23.66
C ASP A 674 -4.84 23.03 -23.21
N GLY A 675 -5.33 22.26 -24.19
CA GLY A 675 -6.16 21.07 -24.00
C GLY A 675 -5.40 19.75 -24.16
N GLU A 676 -6.14 18.63 -24.11
CA GLU A 676 -5.56 17.29 -24.25
C GLU A 676 -4.89 17.09 -25.62
N THR A 677 -3.76 16.38 -25.62
CA THR A 677 -3.04 16.09 -26.86
C THR A 677 -3.77 15.01 -27.67
N LYS A 678 -3.63 15.08 -29.01
CA LYS A 678 -4.10 13.99 -29.89
C LYS A 678 -3.43 12.65 -29.56
N ILE A 679 -2.20 12.67 -29.06
CA ILE A 679 -1.49 11.49 -28.53
C ILE A 679 -2.33 10.80 -27.45
N LYS A 680 -2.71 11.54 -26.39
CA LYS A 680 -3.53 11.01 -25.30
C LYS A 680 -4.89 10.53 -25.80
N ILE A 681 -5.57 11.35 -26.58
CA ILE A 681 -6.93 11.07 -27.08
C ILE A 681 -6.94 9.77 -27.90
N LYS A 682 -6.01 9.61 -28.84
CA LYS A 682 -5.94 8.42 -29.70
C LYS A 682 -5.53 7.18 -28.92
N ILE A 683 -4.48 7.26 -28.09
CA ILE A 683 -4.03 6.11 -27.29
C ILE A 683 -5.14 5.64 -26.35
N ASN A 684 -5.84 6.54 -25.65
CA ASN A 684 -6.94 6.16 -24.75
C ASN A 684 -8.18 5.61 -25.47
N ASN A 685 -8.31 5.86 -26.78
CA ASN A 685 -9.30 5.21 -27.65
C ASN A 685 -8.76 3.93 -28.32
N SER A 686 -7.62 3.40 -27.83
CA SER A 686 -6.93 2.21 -28.34
C SER A 686 -6.40 2.33 -29.78
N ASP A 687 -6.33 3.53 -30.34
CA ASP A 687 -5.59 3.81 -31.58
C ASP A 687 -4.10 4.05 -31.27
N TYR A 688 -3.39 2.97 -30.95
CA TYR A 688 -1.99 3.00 -30.53
C TYR A 688 -1.06 3.51 -31.63
N SER A 689 -1.19 2.98 -32.85
CA SER A 689 -0.35 3.40 -33.98
C SER A 689 -0.60 4.85 -34.35
N GLY A 690 -1.87 5.26 -34.46
CA GLY A 690 -2.23 6.62 -34.79
C GLY A 690 -1.89 7.61 -33.69
N GLY A 691 -1.89 7.18 -32.42
CA GLY A 691 -1.41 7.99 -31.29
C GLY A 691 0.11 8.15 -31.26
N ALA A 692 0.86 7.13 -31.65
CA ALA A 692 2.31 7.21 -31.79
C ALA A 692 2.73 8.15 -32.93
N ASP A 693 2.03 8.14 -34.07
CA ASP A 693 2.36 9.04 -35.20
C ASP A 693 2.32 10.53 -34.82
N GLU A 694 1.43 10.91 -33.90
CA GLU A 694 1.27 12.28 -33.39
C GLU A 694 2.49 12.77 -32.58
N PHE A 695 3.42 11.89 -32.19
CA PHE A 695 4.69 12.34 -31.57
C PHE A 695 5.48 13.23 -32.53
N SER A 696 5.32 13.06 -33.84
CA SER A 696 5.99 13.85 -34.88
C SER A 696 5.64 15.34 -34.85
N ASP A 697 4.47 15.68 -34.28
CA ASP A 697 4.02 17.06 -34.15
C ASP A 697 4.72 17.80 -32.98
N VAL A 698 5.39 17.06 -32.10
CA VAL A 698 6.00 17.59 -30.86
C VAL A 698 7.50 17.91 -31.09
N THR A 699 7.76 18.87 -31.98
CA THR A 699 9.13 19.20 -32.47
C THR A 699 9.57 20.65 -32.27
N ASN A 700 8.81 21.46 -31.53
CA ASN A 700 9.10 22.88 -31.25
C ASN A 700 9.47 23.68 -32.51
N GLY A 701 8.65 23.58 -33.57
CA GLY A 701 8.89 24.27 -34.83
C GLY A 701 9.94 23.61 -35.75
N GLY A 702 10.26 22.33 -35.54
CA GLY A 702 11.12 21.55 -36.44
C GLY A 702 12.61 21.53 -36.08
N LEU A 703 12.95 21.77 -34.80
CA LEU A 703 14.34 21.64 -34.34
C LEU A 703 14.87 20.22 -34.63
N SER A 704 15.97 20.13 -35.37
CA SER A 704 16.49 18.87 -35.92
C SER A 704 16.72 17.79 -34.87
N GLY A 705 17.21 18.16 -33.68
CA GLY A 705 17.40 17.26 -32.55
C GLY A 705 16.09 16.67 -32.01
N LEU A 706 15.05 17.49 -31.87
CA LEU A 706 13.72 17.02 -31.44
C LEU A 706 13.05 16.16 -32.50
N VAL A 707 13.18 16.51 -33.79
CA VAL A 707 12.67 15.68 -34.89
C VAL A 707 13.29 14.28 -34.84
N LYS A 708 14.61 14.17 -34.63
CA LYS A 708 15.28 12.87 -34.47
C LYS A 708 14.79 12.13 -33.22
N ARG A 709 14.65 12.83 -32.08
CA ARG A 709 14.16 12.24 -30.82
C ARG A 709 12.76 11.67 -30.95
N ARG A 710 11.83 12.43 -31.53
CA ARG A 710 10.45 11.98 -31.76
C ARG A 710 10.40 10.75 -32.66
N LYS A 711 11.18 10.71 -33.75
CA LYS A 711 11.28 9.52 -34.60
C LYS A 711 11.76 8.28 -33.85
N ALA A 712 12.78 8.43 -33.00
CA ALA A 712 13.29 7.33 -32.18
C ALA A 712 12.26 6.86 -31.12
N GLU A 713 11.52 7.77 -30.51
CA GLU A 713 10.44 7.43 -29.57
C GLU A 713 9.27 6.72 -30.27
N ILE A 714 8.93 7.13 -31.49
CA ILE A 714 7.92 6.45 -32.33
C ILE A 714 8.36 5.02 -32.65
N ASP A 715 9.63 4.85 -33.04
CA ASP A 715 10.17 3.53 -33.37
C ASP A 715 10.22 2.61 -32.13
N MET A 716 10.56 3.15 -30.95
CA MET A 716 10.43 2.44 -29.68
C MET A 716 8.97 2.05 -29.41
N PHE A 717 8.03 2.97 -29.59
CA PHE A 717 6.61 2.73 -29.34
C PHE A 717 6.01 1.68 -30.28
N LYS A 718 6.33 1.73 -31.58
CA LYS A 718 5.72 0.84 -32.58
C LYS A 718 6.44 -0.50 -32.71
N ASN A 719 7.77 -0.50 -32.58
CA ASN A 719 8.63 -1.62 -32.97
C ASN A 719 9.52 -2.15 -31.84
N ASN A 720 9.39 -1.65 -30.59
CA ASN A 720 10.22 -2.06 -29.44
C ASN A 720 11.73 -1.87 -29.71
N ASN A 721 12.09 -0.87 -30.53
CA ASN A 721 13.47 -0.55 -30.90
C ASN A 721 13.98 0.67 -30.13
N TYR A 722 15.03 0.51 -29.32
CA TYR A 722 15.57 1.55 -28.43
C TYR A 722 16.78 2.26 -29.04
N ASN A 723 16.72 2.63 -30.32
CA ASN A 723 17.81 3.34 -30.98
C ASN A 723 17.86 4.81 -30.55
N SER A 724 18.86 5.19 -29.74
CA SER A 724 19.08 6.55 -29.26
C SER A 724 20.34 7.21 -29.82
N THR A 725 20.83 6.77 -30.98
CA THR A 725 21.99 7.40 -31.64
C THR A 725 21.55 8.69 -32.34
N HIS A 726 22.20 9.82 -32.05
CA HIS A 726 21.79 11.16 -32.50
C HIS A 726 22.93 12.09 -32.88
#